data_AF-A0A5C7ZB41-F1
#
_entry.id   AF-A0A5C7ZB41-F1
#
_cell.length_a   1.000
_cell.length_b   1.000
_cell.length_c   1.000
_cell.angle_alpha   90.00
_cell.angle_beta   90.00
_cell.angle_gamma   90.00
#
_symmetry.space_group_name_H-M   'P 1'
#
loop_
_entity.id
_entity.type
_entity.pdbx_description
1 polymer ?
#
loop_
_entity_poly.entity_id
_entity_poly.type
_entity_poly.pdbx_seq_one_letter_code
_entity_poly.pdbx_strand_id
1 'polypeptide(L)'
;MIKSLPESVRFFPFLFFLLIAGVSNAQNFNRGINVSNWFQAGSTREIQFTMFTKKDFEQIKSLGADVIRLPINLHYMTDGAPEYKLDPLFLTMLDEVVDWAEELQIHLILDNHSFDPAGSTSPDVIDPLKKTWAQMAQHYKDRSGYIYYEVLNEPHGIAGNVWAQLQQQVIDTIRVHDTQHYIVVGGVDWNSYTSLAALPVYTDEKLIYTFHFYDPFIFTHQGATWGSPSMASLAGVPFPYGASAMPPTPNDLKGTWVEGAINNYINDGTINRVRQLIDIAVAFKTQRNVPVFCGELGVYIPNSNNTDRLRWYETVRTYLEQKNISWTMWDYKGGFGLFEKNSGERFEYDLNVGLLEKLNFNVPPQQEYVKKPETKSRVLYDDYPGIDVYNVSYRNSGSLDFYSPNAAAGDYCLCWNDVGQYDAIALDLRPDLDFTKLKDHDFELTFKVKSTASTAKFDVRLMDTKTGPNDRPWRMGKTIDNTVAQFNGQWQQVRIPLKALTEMGAWDGAWFNPQGLFDWTNIDRLEIVPEHQPLTGITFCYDDIKIEGEEIEEEIITGTKPTRASAIYPNPFNEGLTIDYEPEAAHTDVMIYNQLGVLIRKFSQSTFPGERTSLYWDGTTQNGLRAGSGVYLIRIKSGTTVLVHKVLAQ
;
A
#
# COMPACT_ATOMS: atom_id res chain seq x y z
N MET A 1 4.96 42.52 75.37
CA MET A 1 4.17 41.63 74.51
C MET A 1 4.04 42.29 73.14
N ILE A 2 4.77 41.75 72.15
CA ILE A 2 4.39 41.54 70.74
C ILE A 2 3.71 42.70 69.95
N LYS A 3 4.49 43.23 68.97
CA LYS A 3 4.18 43.71 67.60
C LYS A 3 3.26 44.95 67.41
N SER A 4 3.40 45.83 66.41
CA SER A 4 4.40 46.14 65.36
C SER A 4 3.97 47.44 64.66
N LEU A 5 4.93 48.26 64.25
CA LEU A 5 4.83 49.47 63.39
C LEU A 5 5.27 49.12 61.93
N PRO A 6 5.26 50.02 60.90
CA PRO A 6 4.39 49.97 59.71
C PRO A 6 5.18 49.95 58.36
N GLU A 7 4.56 50.49 57.28
CA GLU A 7 5.08 50.73 55.90
C GLU A 7 4.83 49.57 54.90
N SER A 8 4.43 49.77 53.64
CA SER A 8 4.94 50.76 52.67
C SER A 8 4.05 50.84 51.40
N VAL A 9 4.26 51.95 50.70
CA VAL A 9 3.81 52.37 49.37
C VAL A 9 3.93 51.26 48.31
N ARG A 10 2.85 51.00 47.56
CA ARG A 10 2.87 50.07 46.41
C ARG A 10 2.99 50.83 45.09
N PHE A 11 4.14 50.64 44.45
CA PHE A 11 4.38 50.87 43.02
C PHE A 11 3.36 50.08 42.18
N PHE A 12 2.71 50.75 41.23
CA PHE A 12 1.97 50.10 40.14
C PHE A 12 2.96 49.85 38.98
N PRO A 13 3.21 48.60 38.56
CA PRO A 13 3.91 48.36 37.33
C PRO A 13 2.90 48.51 36.17
N PHE A 14 3.15 49.48 35.28
CA PHE A 14 2.59 49.45 33.94
C PHE A 14 3.16 48.20 33.25
N LEU A 15 2.39 47.13 33.17
CA LEU A 15 2.68 46.04 32.24
C LEU A 15 2.48 46.60 30.83
N PHE A 16 3.58 46.87 30.14
CA PHE A 16 3.61 46.92 28.68
C PHE A 16 3.25 45.50 28.20
N PHE A 17 1.98 45.29 27.82
CA PHE A 17 1.64 44.14 26.98
C PHE A 17 2.31 44.39 25.63
N LEU A 18 3.50 43.80 25.44
CA LEU A 18 3.99 43.52 24.10
C LEU A 18 2.97 42.54 23.50
N LEU A 19 2.06 43.05 22.67
CA LEU A 19 1.38 42.23 21.68
C LEU A 19 2.47 41.74 20.73
N ILE A 20 3.11 40.63 21.11
CA ILE A 20 3.71 39.74 20.12
C ILE A 20 2.50 39.22 19.35
N ALA A 21 2.20 39.84 18.21
CA ALA A 21 1.38 39.21 17.20
C ALA A 21 2.10 37.91 16.85
N GLY A 22 1.67 36.83 17.51
CA GLY A 22 2.16 35.49 17.23
C GLY A 22 1.87 35.23 15.77
N VAL A 23 2.94 35.00 15.00
CA VAL A 23 2.88 34.54 13.62
C VAL A 23 1.90 33.37 13.59
N SER A 24 0.83 33.47 12.81
CA SER A 24 -0.05 32.33 12.55
C SER A 24 0.81 31.26 11.87
N ASN A 25 1.20 30.22 12.62
CA ASN A 25 1.87 29.06 12.05
C ASN A 25 0.84 28.33 11.20
N ALA A 26 0.81 28.73 9.94
CA ALA A 26 -0.07 28.33 8.84
C ALA A 26 -0.01 26.84 8.47
N GLN A 27 1.01 26.13 8.95
CA GLN A 27 1.27 24.74 8.61
C GLN A 27 1.02 23.85 9.83
N ASN A 28 0.00 23.00 9.74
CA ASN A 28 -0.52 22.22 10.87
C ASN A 28 -0.07 20.74 10.86
N PHE A 29 0.84 20.38 9.96
CA PHE A 29 1.43 19.04 9.89
C PHE A 29 2.95 19.08 10.02
N ASN A 30 3.54 17.94 10.41
CA ASN A 30 4.95 17.84 10.77
C ASN A 30 5.68 16.73 10.02
N ARG A 31 5.07 15.53 9.90
CA ARG A 31 5.75 14.37 9.31
C ARG A 31 4.76 13.44 8.65
N GLY A 32 5.13 12.96 7.48
CA GLY A 32 4.21 12.17 6.68
C GLY A 32 4.87 11.25 5.68
N ILE A 33 4.03 10.71 4.81
CA ILE A 33 4.38 9.67 3.85
C ILE A 33 3.68 9.98 2.52
N ASN A 34 4.37 9.76 1.40
CA ASN A 34 3.77 9.78 0.07
C ASN A 34 3.06 8.45 -0.23
N VAL A 35 1.84 8.51 -0.76
CA VAL A 35 1.11 7.34 -1.29
C VAL A 35 1.25 7.38 -2.82
N SER A 36 2.40 6.89 -3.30
CA SER A 36 2.81 6.90 -4.71
C SER A 36 2.15 5.78 -5.52
N ASN A 37 2.27 5.86 -6.85
CA ASN A 37 1.83 4.85 -7.83
C ASN A 37 0.31 4.56 -7.88
N TRP A 38 -0.50 5.33 -7.16
CA TRP A 38 -1.95 5.10 -7.06
C TRP A 38 -2.75 5.92 -8.08
N PHE A 39 -2.84 7.25 -7.88
CA PHE A 39 -3.50 8.17 -8.81
C PHE A 39 -2.55 8.66 -9.93
N GLN A 40 -1.37 8.06 -10.05
CA GLN A 40 -0.40 8.30 -11.11
C GLN A 40 -0.68 7.43 -12.35
N ALA A 41 -1.95 7.12 -12.61
CA ALA A 41 -2.39 6.35 -13.78
C ALA A 41 -2.39 7.21 -15.06
N GLY A 42 -2.32 6.54 -16.22
CA GLY A 42 -2.39 7.19 -17.53
C GLY A 42 -3.80 7.61 -17.96
N SER A 43 -4.82 7.18 -17.22
CA SER A 43 -6.20 7.65 -17.34
C SER A 43 -6.98 7.30 -16.08
N THR A 44 -8.12 7.95 -15.85
CA THR A 44 -9.07 7.57 -14.80
C THR A 44 -9.52 6.10 -14.91
N ARG A 45 -9.56 5.57 -16.14
CA ARG A 45 -10.03 4.21 -16.46
C ARG A 45 -9.08 3.10 -15.98
N GLU A 46 -7.89 3.46 -15.53
CA GLU A 46 -6.84 2.52 -15.09
C GLU A 46 -6.30 2.83 -13.69
N ILE A 47 -6.94 3.73 -12.94
CA ILE A 47 -6.62 3.92 -11.51
C ILE A 47 -6.86 2.58 -10.79
N GLN A 48 -5.89 2.08 -10.03
CA GLN A 48 -6.08 0.88 -9.21
C GLN A 48 -6.67 1.28 -7.86
N PHE A 49 -7.97 1.56 -7.82
CA PHE A 49 -8.58 2.21 -6.66
C PHE A 49 -8.36 1.44 -5.35
N THR A 50 -8.42 0.12 -5.38
CA THR A 50 -8.22 -0.78 -4.23
C THR A 50 -6.76 -1.03 -3.84
N MET A 51 -5.79 -0.45 -4.56
CA MET A 51 -4.35 -0.54 -4.22
C MET A 51 -4.06 -0.02 -2.81
N PHE A 52 -4.74 1.05 -2.42
CA PHE A 52 -4.76 1.57 -1.06
C PHE A 52 -6.20 1.74 -0.62
N THR A 53 -6.46 1.40 0.63
CA THR A 53 -7.78 1.50 1.24
C THR A 53 -7.73 2.43 2.45
N LYS A 54 -8.89 2.72 3.03
CA LYS A 54 -8.96 3.38 4.35
C LYS A 54 -8.07 2.69 5.39
N LYS A 55 -7.89 1.37 5.30
CA LYS A 55 -7.03 0.62 6.22
C LYS A 55 -5.57 1.08 6.16
N ASP A 56 -5.07 1.37 4.97
CA ASP A 56 -3.72 1.90 4.78
C ASP A 56 -3.58 3.30 5.42
N PHE A 57 -4.62 4.13 5.36
CA PHE A 57 -4.64 5.45 6.02
C PHE A 57 -4.66 5.32 7.55
N GLU A 58 -5.44 4.38 8.10
CA GLU A 58 -5.42 4.06 9.53
C GLU A 58 -4.03 3.58 9.97
N GLN A 59 -3.40 2.74 9.16
CA GLN A 59 -2.06 2.21 9.39
C GLN A 59 -1.02 3.35 9.38
N ILE A 60 -1.00 4.19 8.33
CA ILE A 60 -0.13 5.36 8.24
C ILE A 60 -0.32 6.28 9.46
N LYS A 61 -1.57 6.59 9.84
CA LYS A 61 -1.85 7.39 11.04
C LYS A 61 -1.34 6.71 12.32
N SER A 62 -1.48 5.39 12.44
CA SER A 62 -1.01 4.64 13.61
C SER A 62 0.51 4.69 13.79
N LEU A 63 1.26 4.84 12.70
CA LEU A 63 2.71 5.12 12.72
C LEU A 63 3.04 6.50 13.30
N GLY A 64 2.04 7.36 13.51
CA GLY A 64 2.21 8.70 14.03
C GLY A 64 2.55 9.73 12.95
N ALA A 65 2.27 9.42 11.67
CA ALA A 65 2.23 10.38 10.59
C ALA A 65 0.97 11.28 10.72
N ASP A 66 1.10 12.57 10.42
CA ASP A 66 0.02 13.55 10.47
C ASP A 66 -0.33 14.15 9.09
N VAL A 67 0.41 13.78 8.05
CA VAL A 67 0.13 14.16 6.67
C VAL A 67 0.38 13.01 5.69
N ILE A 68 -0.49 12.88 4.70
CA ILE A 68 -0.30 12.08 3.50
C ILE A 68 -0.15 13.05 2.32
N ARG A 69 0.87 12.81 1.50
CA ARG A 69 0.99 13.46 0.19
C ARG A 69 0.53 12.47 -0.87
N LEU A 70 -0.40 12.90 -1.72
CA LEU A 70 -1.03 12.08 -2.74
C LEU A 70 -0.68 12.63 -4.13
N PRO A 71 0.35 12.06 -4.79
CA PRO A 71 0.65 12.31 -6.19
C PRO A 71 -0.49 11.90 -7.12
N ILE A 72 -0.92 12.81 -7.99
CA ILE A 72 -2.01 12.61 -8.95
C ILE A 72 -1.52 13.07 -10.33
N ASN A 73 -1.62 12.21 -11.34
CA ASN A 73 -1.43 12.60 -12.74
C ASN A 73 -2.66 13.39 -13.24
N LEU A 74 -2.96 14.52 -12.61
CA LEU A 74 -4.20 15.29 -12.74
C LEU A 74 -4.58 15.65 -14.18
N HIS A 75 -3.61 15.92 -15.06
CA HIS A 75 -3.89 16.21 -16.47
C HIS A 75 -4.49 15.00 -17.21
N TYR A 76 -4.12 13.78 -16.81
CA TYR A 76 -4.64 12.52 -17.34
C TYR A 76 -5.99 12.12 -16.72
N MET A 77 -6.46 12.86 -15.72
CA MET A 77 -7.77 12.66 -15.09
C MET A 77 -8.87 13.52 -15.74
N THR A 78 -8.66 13.90 -17.01
CA THR A 78 -9.55 14.80 -17.76
C THR A 78 -9.91 14.22 -19.13
N ASP A 79 -10.87 14.85 -19.82
CA ASP A 79 -11.15 14.60 -21.24
C ASP A 79 -10.12 15.24 -22.21
N GLY A 80 -9.05 15.84 -21.67
CA GLY A 80 -8.00 16.49 -22.46
C GLY A 80 -8.42 17.86 -23.01
N ALA A 81 -7.59 18.40 -23.91
CA ALA A 81 -7.82 19.70 -24.51
C ALA A 81 -9.14 19.76 -25.33
N PRO A 82 -9.80 20.93 -25.42
CA PRO A 82 -9.39 22.22 -24.87
C PRO A 82 -9.95 22.54 -23.47
N GLU A 83 -10.93 21.78 -22.98
CA GLU A 83 -11.60 22.11 -21.73
C GLU A 83 -10.98 21.45 -20.50
N TYR A 84 -10.29 20.32 -20.67
CA TYR A 84 -9.67 19.54 -19.60
C TYR A 84 -10.66 19.28 -18.46
N LYS A 85 -11.88 18.86 -18.82
CA LYS A 85 -12.93 18.58 -17.85
C LYS A 85 -12.54 17.36 -17.04
N LEU A 86 -12.53 17.48 -15.71
CA LEU A 86 -12.23 16.36 -14.82
C LEU A 86 -13.25 15.23 -15.01
N ASP A 87 -12.77 13.99 -15.06
CA ASP A 87 -13.63 12.82 -15.16
C ASP A 87 -14.41 12.67 -13.83
N PRO A 88 -15.76 12.59 -13.86
CA PRO A 88 -16.56 12.37 -12.66
C PRO A 88 -16.19 11.10 -11.88
N LEU A 89 -15.68 10.07 -12.56
CA LEU A 89 -15.20 8.85 -11.90
C LEU A 89 -13.97 9.13 -11.04
N PHE A 90 -13.04 9.94 -11.53
CA PHE A 90 -11.86 10.36 -10.77
C PHE A 90 -12.27 11.15 -9.53
N LEU A 91 -13.20 12.11 -9.67
CA LEU A 91 -13.71 12.87 -8.54
C LEU A 91 -14.38 11.97 -7.50
N THR A 92 -15.18 10.99 -7.95
CA THR A 92 -15.83 10.02 -7.03
C THR A 92 -14.81 9.24 -6.22
N MET A 93 -13.77 8.72 -6.88
CA MET A 93 -12.68 8.00 -6.21
C MET A 93 -11.91 8.91 -5.26
N LEU A 94 -11.56 10.12 -5.70
CA LEU A 94 -10.78 11.04 -4.89
C LEU A 94 -11.58 11.56 -3.68
N ASP A 95 -12.89 11.81 -3.83
CA ASP A 95 -13.77 12.23 -2.75
C ASP A 95 -13.77 11.22 -1.60
N GLU A 96 -13.75 9.92 -1.90
CA GLU A 96 -13.65 8.88 -0.87
C GLU A 96 -12.30 8.94 -0.12
N VAL A 97 -11.20 9.23 -0.81
CA VAL A 97 -9.88 9.43 -0.18
C VAL A 97 -9.86 10.67 0.72
N VAL A 98 -10.47 11.76 0.25
CA VAL A 98 -10.62 13.01 1.02
C VAL A 98 -11.49 12.75 2.26
N ASP A 99 -12.59 12.00 2.14
CA ASP A 99 -13.44 11.59 3.26
C ASP A 99 -12.66 10.80 4.31
N TRP A 100 -11.85 9.80 3.88
CA TRP A 100 -11.00 9.04 4.80
C TRP A 100 -10.00 9.93 5.53
N ALA A 101 -9.37 10.87 4.83
CA ALA A 101 -8.41 11.79 5.43
C ALA A 101 -9.06 12.68 6.50
N GLU A 102 -10.25 13.21 6.22
CA GLU A 102 -10.99 14.05 7.16
C GLU A 102 -11.53 13.28 8.37
N GLU A 103 -12.10 12.10 8.15
CA GLU A 103 -12.59 11.22 9.23
C GLU A 103 -11.44 10.82 10.15
N LEU A 104 -10.29 10.50 9.56
CA LEU A 104 -9.07 10.17 10.29
C LEU A 104 -8.31 11.42 10.73
N GLN A 105 -8.78 12.65 10.47
CA GLN A 105 -8.09 13.88 10.85
C GLN A 105 -6.59 13.88 10.49
N ILE A 106 -6.25 13.35 9.33
CA ILE A 106 -4.90 13.36 8.77
C ILE A 106 -4.88 14.36 7.61
N HIS A 107 -3.84 15.18 7.53
CA HIS A 107 -3.73 16.17 6.45
C HIS A 107 -3.49 15.45 5.12
N LEU A 108 -4.09 15.94 4.04
CA LEU A 108 -3.96 15.38 2.69
C LEU A 108 -3.52 16.46 1.71
N ILE A 109 -2.33 16.29 1.13
CA ILE A 109 -1.81 17.15 0.07
C ILE A 109 -2.15 16.50 -1.26
N LEU A 110 -2.98 17.17 -2.06
CA LEU A 110 -3.30 16.79 -3.43
C LEU A 110 -2.21 17.37 -4.34
N ASP A 111 -1.27 16.52 -4.75
CA ASP A 111 -0.14 16.91 -5.59
C ASP A 111 -0.42 16.66 -7.07
N ASN A 112 -0.35 17.71 -7.88
CA ASN A 112 -0.36 17.53 -9.32
C ASN A 112 1.00 17.02 -9.80
N HIS A 113 1.07 15.73 -10.06
CA HIS A 113 2.24 15.00 -10.50
C HIS A 113 2.32 14.86 -12.03
N SER A 114 1.57 15.67 -12.78
CA SER A 114 1.52 15.61 -14.26
C SER A 114 2.73 16.28 -14.93
N PHE A 115 3.93 15.73 -14.72
CA PHE A 115 5.17 16.16 -15.35
C PHE A 115 5.89 14.99 -16.03
N ASP A 116 6.84 15.29 -16.91
CA ASP A 116 7.73 14.29 -17.53
C ASP A 116 9.11 14.40 -16.88
N PRO A 117 9.57 13.40 -16.09
CA PRO A 117 10.87 13.46 -15.42
C PRO A 117 12.08 13.66 -16.34
N ALA A 118 11.96 13.29 -17.62
CA ALA A 118 13.02 13.43 -18.62
C ALA A 118 12.86 14.67 -19.52
N GLY A 119 11.65 15.23 -19.59
CA GLY A 119 11.26 16.28 -20.52
C GLY A 119 11.06 17.62 -19.83
N SER A 120 11.70 18.67 -20.36
CA SER A 120 11.52 20.03 -19.83
C SER A 120 10.05 20.46 -19.81
N THR A 121 9.65 21.10 -18.72
CA THR A 121 8.32 21.68 -18.57
C THR A 121 8.09 22.76 -19.64
N SER A 122 7.13 22.56 -20.54
CA SER A 122 6.73 23.62 -21.50
C SER A 122 5.96 24.72 -20.77
N PRO A 123 6.14 26.01 -21.13
CA PRO A 123 5.26 27.08 -20.67
C PRO A 123 3.77 26.84 -20.98
N ASP A 124 3.45 26.03 -22.00
CA ASP A 124 2.08 25.65 -22.35
C ASP A 124 1.36 24.85 -21.25
N VAL A 125 2.10 24.33 -20.26
CA VAL A 125 1.55 23.65 -19.07
C VAL A 125 0.55 24.53 -18.31
N ILE A 126 0.61 25.85 -18.47
CA ILE A 126 -0.32 26.78 -17.82
C ILE A 126 -1.78 26.54 -18.19
N ASP A 127 -2.06 26.10 -19.43
CA ASP A 127 -3.44 25.88 -19.89
C ASP A 127 -4.11 24.72 -19.13
N PRO A 128 -3.57 23.48 -19.15
CA PRO A 128 -4.12 22.39 -18.35
C PRO A 128 -4.06 22.68 -16.84
N LEU A 129 -3.03 23.37 -16.33
CA LEU A 129 -2.94 23.71 -14.90
C LEU A 129 -4.10 24.58 -14.45
N LYS A 130 -4.38 25.69 -15.16
CA LYS A 130 -5.48 26.59 -14.78
C LYS A 130 -6.83 25.90 -14.85
N LYS A 131 -7.05 25.08 -15.89
CA LYS A 131 -8.32 24.37 -16.10
C LYS A 131 -8.58 23.31 -15.04
N THR A 132 -7.58 22.49 -14.71
CA THR A 132 -7.72 21.46 -13.69
C THR A 132 -7.80 22.05 -12.29
N TRP A 133 -6.94 23.02 -11.94
CA TRP A 133 -6.98 23.67 -10.62
C TRP A 133 -8.24 24.48 -10.36
N ALA A 134 -8.82 25.15 -11.38
CA ALA A 134 -10.11 25.81 -11.22
C ALA A 134 -11.21 24.82 -10.82
N GLN A 135 -11.24 23.64 -11.44
CA GLN A 135 -12.24 22.61 -11.15
C GLN A 135 -12.01 21.95 -9.78
N MET A 136 -10.76 21.59 -9.46
CA MET A 136 -10.38 21.04 -8.15
C MET A 136 -10.73 22.01 -7.02
N ALA A 137 -10.32 23.27 -7.13
CA ALA A 137 -10.60 24.31 -6.14
C ALA A 137 -12.11 24.54 -5.98
N GLN A 138 -12.86 24.59 -7.08
CA GLN A 138 -14.32 24.74 -7.03
C GLN A 138 -15.01 23.56 -6.35
N HIS A 139 -14.54 22.32 -6.59
CA HIS A 139 -15.11 21.10 -6.04
C HIS A 139 -14.82 20.97 -4.54
N TYR A 140 -13.60 21.34 -4.11
CA TYR A 140 -13.14 21.14 -2.74
C TYR A 140 -13.19 22.38 -1.82
N LYS A 141 -13.61 23.56 -2.30
CA LYS A 141 -13.64 24.81 -1.51
C LYS A 141 -14.34 24.74 -0.14
N ASP A 142 -15.33 23.86 0.00
CA ASP A 142 -16.15 23.71 1.21
C ASP A 142 -15.68 22.54 2.10
N ARG A 143 -14.59 21.84 1.71
CA ARG A 143 -13.93 20.82 2.54
C ARG A 143 -13.18 21.46 3.71
N SER A 144 -12.73 20.62 4.63
CA SER A 144 -12.04 21.05 5.84
C SER A 144 -10.60 21.49 5.58
N GLY A 145 -10.01 22.20 6.55
CA GLY A 145 -8.60 22.59 6.54
C GLY A 145 -7.59 21.43 6.61
N TYR A 146 -8.03 20.16 6.50
CA TYR A 146 -7.14 19.02 6.30
C TYR A 146 -6.63 18.91 4.86
N ILE A 147 -7.24 19.62 3.89
CA ILE A 147 -6.91 19.50 2.46
C ILE A 147 -5.97 20.63 2.00
N TYR A 148 -4.99 20.27 1.15
CA TYR A 148 -3.99 21.16 0.58
C TYR A 148 -3.83 20.91 -0.91
N TYR A 149 -3.45 21.94 -1.67
CA TYR A 149 -3.25 21.87 -3.12
C TYR A 149 -1.79 22.11 -3.46
N GLU A 150 -1.09 21.17 -4.09
CA GLU A 150 0.29 21.36 -4.55
C GLU A 150 0.34 21.53 -6.07
N VAL A 151 0.70 22.75 -6.50
CA VAL A 151 0.46 23.24 -7.87
C VAL A 151 0.99 22.31 -8.97
N LEU A 152 2.25 21.88 -8.83
CA LEU A 152 2.93 20.96 -9.74
C LEU A 152 4.15 20.38 -9.03
N ASN A 153 4.35 19.07 -9.17
CA ASN A 153 5.42 18.32 -8.51
C ASN A 153 6.82 18.86 -8.86
N GLU A 154 7.30 18.75 -10.10
CA GLU A 154 8.72 19.01 -10.40
C GLU A 154 8.92 19.79 -11.72
N PRO A 155 8.66 21.11 -11.71
CA PRO A 155 8.98 21.97 -12.85
C PRO A 155 10.50 21.98 -13.10
N HIS A 156 10.94 21.75 -14.34
CA HIS A 156 12.37 21.75 -14.68
C HIS A 156 12.60 22.08 -16.16
N GLY A 157 13.79 22.58 -16.50
CA GLY A 157 14.12 23.06 -17.85
C GLY A 157 13.41 24.33 -18.31
N ILE A 158 12.28 24.69 -17.67
CA ILE A 158 11.63 26.00 -17.79
C ILE A 158 12.44 27.07 -17.05
N ALA A 159 12.51 28.28 -17.61
CA ALA A 159 13.16 29.40 -16.94
C ALA A 159 12.42 29.78 -15.64
N GLY A 160 13.14 29.95 -14.53
CA GLY A 160 12.55 30.18 -13.21
C GLY A 160 11.63 31.39 -13.10
N ASN A 161 11.94 32.49 -13.80
CA ASN A 161 11.07 33.67 -13.84
C ASN A 161 9.77 33.44 -14.62
N VAL A 162 9.81 32.59 -15.66
CA VAL A 162 8.62 32.20 -16.41
C VAL A 162 7.76 31.31 -15.53
N TRP A 163 8.33 30.27 -14.92
CA TRP A 163 7.60 29.40 -14.00
C TRP A 163 6.92 30.19 -12.87
N ALA A 164 7.64 31.12 -12.23
CA ALA A 164 7.08 31.95 -11.18
C ALA A 164 5.84 32.76 -11.63
N GLN A 165 5.85 33.28 -12.86
CA GLN A 165 4.69 33.99 -13.43
C GLN A 165 3.51 33.06 -13.71
N LEU A 166 3.78 31.84 -14.18
CA LEU A 166 2.76 30.82 -14.40
C LEU A 166 2.16 30.34 -13.07
N GLN A 167 2.99 30.09 -12.07
CA GLN A 167 2.57 29.68 -10.73
C GLN A 167 1.69 30.75 -10.06
N GLN A 168 2.01 32.05 -10.19
CA GLN A 168 1.12 33.13 -9.74
C GLN A 168 -0.25 33.07 -10.43
N GLN A 169 -0.30 32.84 -11.74
CA GLN A 169 -1.58 32.72 -12.45
C GLN A 169 -2.41 31.53 -11.96
N VAL A 170 -1.77 30.42 -11.58
CA VAL A 170 -2.46 29.26 -11.00
C VAL A 170 -2.97 29.59 -9.59
N ILE A 171 -2.17 30.25 -8.75
CA ILE A 171 -2.59 30.74 -7.43
C ILE A 171 -3.84 31.63 -7.58
N ASP A 172 -3.80 32.61 -8.47
CA ASP A 172 -4.92 33.52 -8.74
C ASP A 172 -6.16 32.75 -9.20
N THR A 173 -5.97 31.72 -10.04
CA THR A 173 -7.05 30.87 -10.55
C THR A 173 -7.71 30.06 -9.43
N ILE A 174 -6.92 29.46 -8.54
CA ILE A 174 -7.44 28.75 -7.35
C ILE A 174 -8.23 29.73 -6.47
N ARG A 175 -7.69 30.93 -6.23
CA ARG A 175 -8.31 31.93 -5.35
C ARG A 175 -9.61 32.55 -5.87
N VAL A 176 -9.91 32.43 -7.16
CA VAL A 176 -11.25 32.74 -7.69
C VAL A 176 -12.32 31.81 -7.11
N HIS A 177 -11.97 30.55 -6.82
CA HIS A 177 -12.90 29.51 -6.38
C HIS A 177 -12.77 29.17 -4.89
N ASP A 178 -11.57 29.26 -4.33
CA ASP A 178 -11.25 28.78 -2.98
C ASP A 178 -10.25 29.69 -2.28
N THR A 179 -10.72 30.41 -1.25
CA THR A 179 -9.91 31.29 -0.40
C THR A 179 -9.51 30.66 0.93
N GLN A 180 -9.87 29.39 1.16
CA GLN A 180 -9.73 28.71 2.46
C GLN A 180 -8.47 27.86 2.52
N HIS A 181 -8.24 27.01 1.52
CA HIS A 181 -7.17 26.01 1.56
C HIS A 181 -5.78 26.59 1.26
N TYR A 182 -4.77 25.98 1.88
CA TYR A 182 -3.36 26.31 1.63
C TYR A 182 -2.90 25.75 0.29
N ILE A 183 -2.07 26.51 -0.41
CA ILE A 183 -1.45 26.12 -1.68
C ILE A 183 0.04 25.87 -1.45
N VAL A 184 0.50 24.68 -1.79
CA VAL A 184 1.92 24.32 -1.81
C VAL A 184 2.53 24.74 -3.14
N VAL A 185 3.62 25.51 -3.07
CA VAL A 185 4.30 26.11 -4.22
C VAL A 185 5.78 25.78 -4.22
N GLY A 186 6.31 25.39 -5.37
CA GLY A 186 7.69 24.94 -5.54
C GLY A 186 8.45 25.72 -6.61
N GLY A 187 9.79 25.60 -6.56
CA GLY A 187 10.72 26.19 -7.53
C GLY A 187 10.88 25.36 -8.79
N VAL A 188 11.80 25.79 -9.66
CA VAL A 188 12.27 24.97 -10.79
C VAL A 188 13.36 23.99 -10.34
N ASP A 189 13.89 23.22 -11.28
CA ASP A 189 14.93 22.21 -11.07
C ASP A 189 14.46 21.13 -10.09
N TRP A 190 13.31 20.53 -10.39
CA TRP A 190 12.69 19.46 -9.60
C TRP A 190 12.47 19.86 -8.14
N ASN A 191 11.90 21.05 -7.92
CA ASN A 191 11.73 21.64 -6.58
C ASN A 191 13.03 21.68 -5.76
N SER A 192 14.16 22.01 -6.39
CA SER A 192 15.43 22.11 -5.67
C SER A 192 15.35 23.16 -4.55
N TYR A 193 15.92 22.83 -3.38
CA TYR A 193 16.13 23.79 -2.29
C TYR A 193 16.93 25.03 -2.73
N THR A 194 17.73 24.95 -3.80
CA THR A 194 18.49 26.09 -4.35
C THR A 194 17.60 27.06 -5.13
N SER A 195 16.52 26.58 -5.74
CA SER A 195 15.61 27.37 -6.58
C SER A 195 14.62 28.19 -5.77
N LEU A 196 14.42 27.88 -4.48
CA LEU A 196 13.54 28.63 -3.58
C LEU A 196 13.84 30.13 -3.57
N ALA A 197 15.13 30.50 -3.53
CA ALA A 197 15.54 31.90 -3.47
C ALA A 197 15.14 32.72 -4.71
N ALA A 198 14.94 32.06 -5.85
CA ALA A 198 14.53 32.68 -7.10
C ALA A 198 13.01 32.96 -7.19
N LEU A 199 12.21 32.39 -6.28
CA LEU A 199 10.77 32.65 -6.24
C LEU A 199 10.48 34.12 -5.82
N PRO A 200 9.50 34.77 -6.45
CA PRO A 200 9.05 36.09 -6.03
C PRO A 200 8.32 36.01 -4.69
N VAL A 201 8.03 37.18 -4.09
CA VAL A 201 6.98 37.23 -3.07
C VAL A 201 5.64 37.16 -3.79
N TYR A 202 4.96 36.03 -3.66
CA TYR A 202 3.56 35.92 -4.06
C TYR A 202 2.68 36.71 -3.08
N THR A 203 1.55 37.25 -3.56
CA THR A 203 0.66 38.10 -2.74
C THR A 203 -0.26 37.30 -1.82
N ASP A 204 -0.32 35.98 -1.97
CA ASP A 204 -1.19 35.10 -1.19
C ASP A 204 -0.60 34.78 0.19
N GLU A 205 -1.41 34.88 1.24
CA GLU A 205 -0.97 34.64 2.63
C GLU A 205 -1.05 33.16 3.05
N LYS A 206 -1.69 32.30 2.23
CA LYS A 206 -1.92 30.88 2.51
C LYS A 206 -1.09 29.99 1.59
N LEU A 207 0.21 30.25 1.58
CA LEU A 207 1.20 29.47 0.82
C LEU A 207 2.13 28.68 1.73
N ILE A 208 2.50 27.47 1.28
CA ILE A 208 3.57 26.65 1.85
C ILE A 208 4.60 26.42 0.75
N TYR A 209 5.88 26.71 1.02
CA TYR A 209 6.93 26.54 0.01
C TYR A 209 7.54 25.15 0.11
N THR A 210 7.57 24.38 -0.98
CA THR A 210 8.12 23.01 -1.00
C THR A 210 9.50 22.94 -1.64
N PHE A 211 10.31 21.99 -1.18
CA PHE A 211 11.50 21.51 -1.86
C PHE A 211 11.61 19.98 -1.73
N HIS A 212 12.33 19.32 -2.64
CA HIS A 212 12.64 17.89 -2.55
C HIS A 212 14.10 17.67 -2.15
N PHE A 213 14.38 16.63 -1.38
CA PHE A 213 15.71 16.36 -0.84
C PHE A 213 16.14 14.91 -1.03
N TYR A 214 16.98 14.71 -2.04
CA TYR A 214 17.58 13.42 -2.38
C TYR A 214 19.11 13.46 -2.37
N ASP A 215 19.72 14.46 -1.71
CA ASP A 215 21.18 14.56 -1.67
C ASP A 215 21.81 13.67 -0.60
N PRO A 216 22.95 13.01 -0.89
CA PRO A 216 23.63 13.00 -2.19
C PRO A 216 22.93 12.09 -3.20
N PHE A 217 22.70 12.58 -4.42
CA PHE A 217 21.86 11.88 -5.39
C PHE A 217 22.38 10.49 -5.79
N ILE A 218 23.71 10.32 -5.97
CA ILE A 218 24.28 9.00 -6.29
C ILE A 218 24.16 7.97 -5.17
N PHE A 219 23.96 8.42 -3.92
CA PHE A 219 23.68 7.52 -2.81
C PHE A 219 22.20 7.17 -2.75
N THR A 220 21.32 8.17 -2.86
CA THR A 220 19.87 7.99 -2.75
C THR A 220 19.27 7.24 -3.93
N HIS A 221 19.91 7.25 -5.10
CA HIS A 221 19.38 6.66 -6.34
C HIS A 221 20.28 5.58 -6.96
N GLN A 222 21.26 5.05 -6.23
CA GLN A 222 22.03 3.91 -6.72
C GLN A 222 21.10 2.73 -7.07
N GLY A 223 21.23 2.19 -8.29
CA GLY A 223 20.35 1.16 -8.83
C GLY A 223 19.10 1.66 -9.57
N ALA A 224 18.81 2.96 -9.58
CA ALA A 224 17.66 3.51 -10.30
C ALA A 224 17.81 3.39 -11.82
N THR A 225 16.75 2.99 -12.52
CA THR A 225 16.75 2.76 -13.97
C THR A 225 16.23 3.94 -14.79
N TRP A 226 15.55 4.89 -14.14
CA TRP A 226 14.84 6.01 -14.77
C TRP A 226 15.66 7.31 -14.86
N GLY A 227 16.91 7.30 -14.40
CA GLY A 227 17.84 8.43 -14.56
C GLY A 227 18.50 8.48 -15.93
N SER A 228 19.12 9.62 -16.26
CA SER A 228 19.97 9.78 -17.45
C SER A 228 21.41 10.20 -17.05
N PRO A 229 22.41 9.30 -17.16
CA PRO A 229 22.29 7.89 -17.53
C PRO A 229 21.55 7.08 -16.44
N SER A 230 21.07 5.89 -16.80
CA SER A 230 20.55 4.91 -15.84
C SER A 230 21.65 4.54 -14.84
N MET A 231 21.33 4.51 -13.55
CA MET A 231 22.26 4.14 -12.47
C MET A 231 22.07 2.69 -12.03
N ALA A 232 21.46 1.84 -12.86
CA ALA A 232 21.19 0.43 -12.57
C ALA A 232 22.44 -0.35 -12.13
N SER A 233 23.61 -0.03 -12.70
CA SER A 233 24.90 -0.66 -12.40
C SER A 233 25.59 -0.09 -11.16
N LEU A 234 25.13 1.05 -10.62
CA LEU A 234 25.69 1.67 -9.43
C LEU A 234 25.16 0.98 -8.16
N ALA A 235 26.08 0.56 -7.29
CA ALA A 235 25.74 -0.08 -6.03
C ALA A 235 26.84 0.11 -4.97
N GLY A 236 26.45 0.04 -3.70
CA GLY A 236 27.38 0.08 -2.57
C GLY A 236 27.97 1.45 -2.26
N VAL A 237 27.41 2.56 -2.78
CA VAL A 237 27.79 3.91 -2.34
C VAL A 237 27.37 4.04 -0.87
N PRO A 238 28.29 4.32 0.07
CA PRO A 238 28.00 4.37 1.50
C PRO A 238 27.48 5.75 1.92
N PHE A 239 26.78 5.81 3.04
CA PHE A 239 26.50 7.07 3.75
C PHE A 239 26.67 6.91 5.27
N PRO A 240 27.50 7.74 5.94
CA PRO A 240 28.36 8.77 5.37
C PRO A 240 29.53 8.21 4.53
N TYR A 241 30.27 9.09 3.85
CA TYR A 241 31.47 8.75 3.10
C TYR A 241 32.45 7.88 3.91
N GLY A 242 32.89 6.78 3.31
CA GLY A 242 33.97 5.94 3.82
C GLY A 242 34.88 5.50 2.68
N ALA A 243 36.13 5.94 2.71
CA ALA A 243 37.09 5.71 1.61
C ALA A 243 37.26 4.22 1.25
N SER A 244 37.24 3.32 2.23
CA SER A 244 37.37 1.87 2.01
C SER A 244 36.09 1.21 1.53
N ALA A 245 34.94 1.86 1.69
CA ALA A 245 33.63 1.34 1.31
C ALA A 245 33.16 1.88 -0.05
N MET A 246 33.82 2.90 -0.59
CA MET A 246 33.44 3.48 -1.87
C MET A 246 33.61 2.50 -3.03
N PRO A 247 32.59 2.33 -3.89
CA PRO A 247 32.72 1.51 -5.08
C PRO A 247 33.55 2.23 -6.15
N PRO A 248 34.21 1.49 -7.06
CA PRO A 248 34.74 2.08 -8.28
C PRO A 248 33.59 2.52 -9.20
N THR A 249 33.85 3.49 -10.08
CA THR A 249 32.89 3.88 -11.14
C THR A 249 32.59 2.70 -12.06
N PRO A 250 31.32 2.28 -12.21
CA PRO A 250 30.90 1.27 -13.19
C PRO A 250 31.32 1.64 -14.62
N ASN A 251 31.59 0.65 -15.46
CA ASN A 251 32.16 0.88 -16.79
C ASN A 251 31.25 1.70 -17.71
N ASP A 252 29.94 1.46 -17.64
CA ASP A 252 28.88 2.17 -18.35
C ASP A 252 28.65 3.61 -17.86
N LEU A 253 29.18 3.95 -16.68
CA LEU A 253 29.04 5.28 -16.06
C LEU A 253 30.31 6.14 -16.16
N LYS A 254 31.41 5.60 -16.71
CA LYS A 254 32.65 6.37 -16.96
C LYS A 254 32.42 7.48 -17.98
N GLY A 255 32.98 8.65 -17.74
CA GLY A 255 32.82 9.87 -18.55
C GLY A 255 31.50 10.60 -18.35
N THR A 256 30.62 10.11 -17.45
CA THR A 256 29.33 10.74 -17.15
C THR A 256 29.44 11.63 -15.90
N TRP A 257 28.38 12.40 -15.60
CA TRP A 257 28.32 13.19 -14.37
C TRP A 257 28.39 12.31 -13.11
N VAL A 258 27.97 11.03 -13.19
CA VAL A 258 28.03 10.07 -12.08
C VAL A 258 29.47 9.77 -11.68
N GLU A 259 30.39 9.62 -12.65
CA GLU A 259 31.82 9.47 -12.36
C GLU A 259 32.36 10.69 -11.61
N GLY A 260 31.98 11.90 -12.05
CA GLY A 260 32.33 13.14 -11.35
C GLY A 260 31.81 13.17 -9.92
N ALA A 261 30.57 12.76 -9.70
CA ALA A 261 29.95 12.68 -8.37
C ALA A 261 30.65 11.64 -7.47
N ILE A 262 31.00 10.46 -7.99
CA ILE A 262 31.78 9.44 -7.25
C ILE A 262 33.14 10.01 -6.83
N ASN A 263 33.84 10.67 -7.75
CA ASN A 263 35.16 11.27 -7.48
C ASN A 263 35.09 12.39 -6.42
N ASN A 264 34.00 13.16 -6.40
CA ASN A 264 33.80 14.24 -5.42
C ASN A 264 33.12 13.78 -4.11
N TYR A 265 32.73 12.50 -4.01
CA TYR A 265 31.86 12.03 -2.94
C TYR A 265 32.47 12.15 -1.53
N ILE A 266 33.79 12.28 -1.41
CA ILE A 266 34.46 12.63 -0.13
C ILE A 266 33.95 13.94 0.47
N ASN A 267 33.54 14.88 -0.37
CA ASN A 267 32.99 16.17 0.04
C ASN A 267 31.46 16.09 0.19
N ASP A 268 30.80 15.45 -0.77
CA ASP A 268 29.34 15.45 -0.84
C ASP A 268 28.66 14.44 0.08
N GLY A 269 29.27 13.26 0.29
CA GLY A 269 28.76 12.16 1.11
C GLY A 269 28.84 12.39 2.62
N THR A 270 28.95 13.63 3.09
CA THR A 270 29.15 13.92 4.52
C THR A 270 27.87 14.45 5.18
N ILE A 271 27.70 14.14 6.47
CA ILE A 271 26.60 14.69 7.30
C ILE A 271 26.61 16.23 7.27
N ASN A 272 27.80 16.84 7.33
CA ASN A 272 27.94 18.29 7.31
C ASN A 272 27.47 18.87 5.98
N ARG A 273 27.76 18.21 4.85
CA ARG A 273 27.27 18.66 3.54
C ARG A 273 25.75 18.61 3.49
N VAL A 274 25.14 17.49 3.88
CA VAL A 274 23.67 17.34 3.93
C VAL A 274 23.03 18.49 4.72
N ARG A 275 23.58 18.82 5.90
CA ARG A 275 23.10 19.95 6.71
C ARG A 275 23.24 21.30 6.00
N GLN A 276 24.39 21.56 5.37
CA GLN A 276 24.62 22.80 4.63
C GLN A 276 23.65 22.98 3.47
N LEU A 277 23.27 21.89 2.78
CA LEU A 277 22.31 21.93 1.69
C LEU A 277 20.90 22.25 2.22
N ILE A 278 20.47 21.60 3.29
CA ILE A 278 19.19 21.92 3.97
C ILE A 278 19.18 23.37 4.48
N ASP A 279 20.31 23.89 4.98
CA ASP A 279 20.41 25.26 5.46
C ASP A 279 20.11 26.32 4.38
N ILE A 280 20.17 25.98 3.09
CA ILE A 280 19.74 26.86 2.00
C ILE A 280 18.22 27.10 2.07
N ALA A 281 17.43 26.03 2.23
CA ALA A 281 15.99 26.15 2.43
C ALA A 281 15.64 26.84 3.76
N VAL A 282 16.41 26.58 4.83
CA VAL A 282 16.26 27.27 6.13
C VAL A 282 16.53 28.77 6.00
N ALA A 283 17.53 29.17 5.22
CA ALA A 283 17.83 30.58 4.98
C ALA A 283 16.67 31.27 4.27
N PHE A 284 16.09 30.63 3.24
CA PHE A 284 14.88 31.12 2.57
C PHE A 284 13.71 31.25 3.56
N LYS A 285 13.39 30.18 4.30
CA LYS A 285 12.35 30.14 5.33
C LYS A 285 12.47 31.33 6.30
N THR A 286 13.69 31.54 6.82
CA THR A 286 13.96 32.55 7.84
C THR A 286 13.92 33.97 7.27
N GLN A 287 14.51 34.18 6.09
CA GLN A 287 14.56 35.48 5.43
C GLN A 287 13.16 35.96 5.01
N ARG A 288 12.33 35.04 4.51
CA ARG A 288 10.97 35.35 4.04
C ARG A 288 9.93 35.27 5.16
N ASN A 289 10.24 34.61 6.28
CA ASN A 289 9.31 34.31 7.35
C ASN A 289 8.05 33.59 6.85
N VAL A 290 8.25 32.53 6.06
CA VAL A 290 7.20 31.72 5.44
C VAL A 290 7.32 30.25 5.86
N PRO A 291 6.23 29.46 5.86
CA PRO A 291 6.32 28.02 6.07
C PRO A 291 7.05 27.34 4.89
N VAL A 292 7.88 26.35 5.23
CA VAL A 292 8.66 25.54 4.27
C VAL A 292 8.51 24.07 4.62
N PHE A 293 8.31 23.25 3.59
CA PHE A 293 8.03 21.83 3.64
C PHE A 293 9.02 21.07 2.74
N CYS A 294 9.50 19.91 3.21
CA CYS A 294 10.24 18.97 2.37
C CYS A 294 9.25 17.93 1.80
N GLY A 295 8.76 18.16 0.57
CA GLY A 295 7.69 17.35 -0.04
C GLY A 295 8.10 15.92 -0.38
N GLU A 296 9.38 15.71 -0.63
CA GLU A 296 9.93 14.38 -0.87
C GLU A 296 11.32 14.24 -0.30
N LEU A 297 11.56 13.11 0.35
CA LEU A 297 12.88 12.65 0.75
C LEU A 297 12.89 11.12 0.78
N GLY A 298 14.00 10.51 0.36
CA GLY A 298 14.11 9.07 0.42
C GLY A 298 15.42 8.50 -0.10
N VAL A 299 15.62 7.22 0.12
CA VAL A 299 16.75 6.44 -0.42
C VAL A 299 16.21 5.19 -1.11
N TYR A 300 16.60 4.91 -2.34
CA TYR A 300 16.14 3.78 -3.12
C TYR A 300 16.66 2.44 -2.56
N ILE A 301 15.78 1.45 -2.40
CA ILE A 301 16.06 0.19 -1.71
C ILE A 301 17.03 -0.74 -2.48
N PRO A 302 16.88 -1.00 -3.79
CA PRO A 302 17.53 -2.14 -4.45
C PRO A 302 19.05 -2.25 -4.26
N ASN A 303 19.81 -1.17 -4.45
CA ASN A 303 21.28 -1.22 -4.38
C ASN A 303 21.88 -0.50 -3.17
N SER A 304 21.04 0.01 -2.27
CA SER A 304 21.48 0.73 -1.07
C SER A 304 21.63 -0.20 0.13
N ASN A 305 22.73 -0.06 0.89
CA ASN A 305 22.88 -0.80 2.14
C ASN A 305 21.86 -0.28 3.17
N ASN A 306 21.07 -1.17 3.78
CA ASN A 306 20.04 -0.77 4.74
C ASN A 306 20.61 0.05 5.91
N THR A 307 21.79 -0.29 6.45
CA THR A 307 22.38 0.44 7.59
C THR A 307 22.68 1.90 7.22
N ASP A 308 23.21 2.14 6.04
CA ASP A 308 23.51 3.49 5.56
C ASP A 308 22.23 4.24 5.18
N ARG A 309 21.23 3.52 4.66
CA ARG A 309 19.87 4.01 4.45
C ARG A 309 19.29 4.58 5.74
N LEU A 310 19.32 3.80 6.83
CA LEU A 310 18.86 4.20 8.16
C LEU A 310 19.59 5.44 8.67
N ARG A 311 20.91 5.50 8.51
CA ARG A 311 21.72 6.66 8.92
C ARG A 311 21.37 7.93 8.16
N TRP A 312 21.09 7.82 6.85
CA TRP A 312 20.68 8.95 6.03
C TRP A 312 19.33 9.49 6.49
N TYR A 313 18.33 8.63 6.65
CA TYR A 313 17.00 9.04 7.15
C TYR A 313 17.08 9.70 8.51
N GLU A 314 17.80 9.10 9.47
CA GLU A 314 18.01 9.70 10.80
C GLU A 314 18.66 11.09 10.70
N THR A 315 19.68 11.23 9.84
CA THR A 315 20.41 12.49 9.64
C THR A 315 19.52 13.59 9.07
N VAL A 316 18.85 13.31 7.96
CA VAL A 316 18.02 14.28 7.25
C VAL A 316 16.81 14.66 8.09
N ARG A 317 16.04 13.67 8.55
CA ARG A 317 14.85 13.87 9.39
C ARG A 317 15.17 14.73 10.62
N THR A 318 16.17 14.32 11.40
CA THR A 318 16.51 15.01 12.66
C THR A 318 16.90 16.45 12.38
N TYR A 319 17.62 16.72 11.29
CA TYR A 319 18.01 18.09 10.96
C TYR A 319 16.83 18.93 10.47
N LEU A 320 15.93 18.38 9.64
CA LEU A 320 14.70 19.06 9.24
C LEU A 320 13.85 19.44 10.46
N GLU A 321 13.64 18.49 11.39
CA GLU A 321 12.89 18.74 12.62
C GLU A 321 13.55 19.79 13.51
N GLN A 322 14.88 19.77 13.67
CA GLN A 322 15.63 20.80 14.40
C GLN A 322 15.43 22.21 13.80
N LYS A 323 15.16 22.30 12.50
CA LYS A 323 14.91 23.55 11.78
C LYS A 323 13.42 23.88 11.65
N ASN A 324 12.56 23.08 12.29
CA ASN A 324 11.10 23.16 12.18
C ASN A 324 10.63 23.10 10.72
N ILE A 325 11.22 22.24 9.91
CA ILE A 325 10.77 21.95 8.54
C ILE A 325 10.07 20.59 8.60
N SER A 326 8.79 20.59 8.28
CA SER A 326 8.00 19.37 8.11
C SER A 326 8.45 18.59 6.89
N TRP A 327 8.13 17.31 6.81
CA TRP A 327 8.57 16.47 5.70
C TRP A 327 7.61 15.32 5.39
N THR A 328 7.65 14.84 4.15
CA THR A 328 7.03 13.57 3.75
C THR A 328 8.09 12.67 3.13
N MET A 329 8.19 11.44 3.63
CA MET A 329 9.06 10.46 3.00
C MET A 329 8.44 9.96 1.69
N TRP A 330 9.28 9.70 0.71
CA TRP A 330 8.95 8.89 -0.45
C TRP A 330 9.42 7.46 -0.13
N ASP A 331 8.58 6.43 -0.10
CA ASP A 331 7.11 6.36 -0.20
C ASP A 331 6.53 5.39 0.85
N TYR A 332 5.22 5.15 0.88
CA TYR A 332 4.60 4.18 1.81
C TYR A 332 4.99 2.74 1.43
N LYS A 333 4.56 2.31 0.24
CA LYS A 333 4.91 1.05 -0.43
C LYS A 333 5.71 1.38 -1.69
N GLY A 334 6.65 0.53 -2.07
CA GLY A 334 7.44 0.68 -3.28
C GLY A 334 8.95 0.72 -3.05
N GLY A 335 9.68 1.16 -4.07
CA GLY A 335 11.14 1.12 -4.11
C GLY A 335 11.84 2.02 -3.09
N PHE A 336 11.10 2.92 -2.44
CA PHE A 336 11.61 3.72 -1.32
C PHE A 336 10.83 3.47 -0.02
N GLY A 337 9.97 2.46 -0.01
CA GLY A 337 8.95 2.19 0.99
C GLY A 337 9.44 2.01 2.43
N LEU A 338 8.45 1.91 3.32
CA LEU A 338 8.63 1.57 4.74
C LEU A 338 8.89 0.08 4.99
N PHE A 339 8.76 -0.76 3.96
CA PHE A 339 8.78 -2.21 4.08
C PHE A 339 10.16 -2.79 3.80
N GLU A 340 10.38 -4.00 4.29
CA GLU A 340 11.61 -4.74 4.04
C GLU A 340 11.77 -5.07 2.55
N LYS A 341 13.02 -5.07 2.09
CA LYS A 341 13.35 -5.35 0.69
C LYS A 341 12.85 -6.74 0.29
N ASN A 342 12.19 -6.85 -0.87
CA ASN A 342 11.65 -8.09 -1.42
C ASN A 342 10.58 -8.76 -0.54
N SER A 343 9.88 -7.99 0.30
CA SER A 343 8.74 -8.46 1.09
C SER A 343 7.41 -8.32 0.33
N GLY A 344 6.31 -8.76 0.94
CA GLY A 344 4.96 -8.54 0.42
C GLY A 344 4.38 -7.17 0.77
N GLU A 345 5.17 -6.30 1.42
CA GLU A 345 4.76 -4.96 1.86
C GLU A 345 3.50 -4.94 2.74
N ARG A 346 3.36 -5.95 3.59
CA ARG A 346 2.22 -6.13 4.49
C ARG A 346 2.52 -5.55 5.87
N PHE A 347 1.68 -4.64 6.33
CA PHE A 347 1.88 -3.85 7.55
C PHE A 347 2.16 -4.68 8.81
N GLU A 348 1.52 -5.83 8.96
CA GLU A 348 1.64 -6.68 10.14
C GLU A 348 2.90 -7.57 10.13
N TYR A 349 3.61 -7.67 9.00
CA TYR A 349 4.67 -8.67 8.79
C TYR A 349 6.00 -8.08 8.32
N ASP A 350 5.94 -7.03 7.49
CA ASP A 350 7.03 -6.65 6.60
C ASP A 350 7.60 -5.25 6.86
N LEU A 351 7.18 -4.54 7.92
CA LEU A 351 7.71 -3.20 8.20
C LEU A 351 9.20 -3.27 8.55
N ASN A 352 9.99 -2.39 7.94
CA ASN A 352 11.40 -2.20 8.31
C ASN A 352 11.47 -1.45 9.64
N VAL A 353 11.49 -2.20 10.74
CA VAL A 353 11.47 -1.67 12.11
C VAL A 353 12.58 -0.65 12.35
N GLY A 354 13.80 -0.93 11.86
CA GLY A 354 14.92 -0.01 11.99
C GLY A 354 14.67 1.34 11.29
N LEU A 355 14.00 1.32 10.14
CA LEU A 355 13.60 2.53 9.41
C LEU A 355 12.55 3.32 10.18
N LEU A 356 11.52 2.68 10.70
CA LEU A 356 10.49 3.34 11.50
C LEU A 356 11.11 4.00 12.74
N GLU A 357 12.03 3.34 13.43
CA GLU A 357 12.77 3.92 14.56
C GLU A 357 13.58 5.16 14.16
N LYS A 358 14.28 5.11 13.02
CA LYS A 358 15.07 6.26 12.51
C LYS A 358 14.22 7.40 12.00
N LEU A 359 13.03 7.09 11.49
CA LEU A 359 11.98 8.05 11.16
C LEU A 359 11.20 8.53 12.39
N ASN A 360 11.48 7.96 13.57
CA ASN A 360 10.72 8.13 14.82
C ASN A 360 9.20 8.14 14.57
N PHE A 361 8.79 7.10 13.86
CA PHE A 361 7.44 6.61 13.80
C PHE A 361 7.20 5.61 14.94
N ASN A 362 5.93 5.42 15.28
CA ASN A 362 5.53 4.34 16.17
C ASN A 362 5.79 3.00 15.47
N VAL A 363 6.40 2.07 16.21
CA VAL A 363 6.69 0.72 15.70
C VAL A 363 5.58 -0.23 16.17
N PRO A 364 4.68 -0.69 15.27
CA PRO A 364 3.70 -1.70 15.63
C PRO A 364 4.35 -3.09 15.76
N PRO A 365 3.77 -4.00 16.55
CA PRO A 365 4.24 -5.38 16.61
C PRO A 365 4.25 -6.03 15.22
N GLN A 366 5.36 -6.71 14.89
CA GLN A 366 5.48 -7.50 13.66
C GLN A 366 5.28 -8.99 13.96
N GLN A 367 4.71 -9.70 12.98
CA GLN A 367 4.45 -11.13 13.02
C GLN A 367 5.26 -11.85 11.94
N GLU A 368 5.51 -13.15 12.13
CA GLU A 368 6.07 -13.97 11.06
C GLU A 368 4.98 -14.33 10.05
N TYR A 369 5.21 -14.01 8.77
CA TYR A 369 4.34 -14.45 7.71
C TYR A 369 4.59 -15.91 7.39
N VAL A 370 3.54 -16.73 7.55
CA VAL A 370 3.54 -18.13 7.11
C VAL A 370 2.51 -18.27 6.01
N LYS A 371 2.97 -18.46 4.78
CA LYS A 371 2.09 -18.76 3.64
C LYS A 371 1.33 -20.06 3.91
N LYS A 372 0.02 -20.02 3.69
CA LYS A 372 -0.88 -21.17 3.83
C LYS A 372 -1.65 -21.37 2.53
N PRO A 373 -2.07 -22.60 2.22
CA PRO A 373 -3.02 -22.85 1.15
C PRO A 373 -4.30 -22.04 1.35
N GLU A 374 -4.77 -21.40 0.28
CA GLU A 374 -6.04 -20.70 0.26
C GLU A 374 -7.19 -21.70 0.49
N THR A 375 -8.19 -21.26 1.25
CA THR A 375 -9.37 -22.07 1.61
C THR A 375 -10.70 -21.41 1.27
N LYS A 376 -10.65 -20.20 0.70
CA LYS A 376 -11.82 -19.36 0.49
C LYS A 376 -11.90 -18.87 -0.94
N SER A 377 -13.12 -18.46 -1.30
CA SER A 377 -13.36 -17.76 -2.56
C SER A 377 -12.62 -16.42 -2.57
N ARG A 378 -12.15 -16.00 -3.75
CA ARG A 378 -11.39 -14.78 -3.95
C ARG A 378 -11.92 -14.01 -5.15
N VAL A 379 -12.11 -12.71 -4.96
CA VAL A 379 -12.42 -11.78 -6.04
C VAL A 379 -11.10 -11.30 -6.64
N LEU A 380 -10.98 -11.42 -7.96
CA LEU A 380 -9.86 -10.88 -8.73
C LEU A 380 -10.23 -9.56 -9.38
N TYR A 381 -11.46 -9.47 -9.88
CA TYR A 381 -12.07 -8.24 -10.37
C TYR A 381 -13.60 -8.38 -10.32
N ASP A 382 -14.31 -7.34 -9.90
CA ASP A 382 -15.76 -7.20 -10.08
C ASP A 382 -16.09 -5.80 -10.59
N ASP A 383 -16.24 -4.82 -9.71
CA ASP A 383 -16.29 -3.40 -10.05
C ASP A 383 -14.90 -2.76 -10.00
N TYR A 384 -14.04 -3.32 -9.13
CA TYR A 384 -12.67 -2.90 -8.91
C TYR A 384 -11.76 -4.14 -8.92
N PRO A 385 -10.45 -3.98 -9.17
CA PRO A 385 -9.48 -5.03 -8.85
C PRO A 385 -9.66 -5.49 -7.39
N GLY A 386 -9.55 -6.79 -7.13
CA GLY A 386 -9.68 -7.33 -5.78
C GLY A 386 -8.61 -6.79 -4.82
N ILE A 387 -8.84 -6.94 -3.51
CA ILE A 387 -7.80 -6.65 -2.51
C ILE A 387 -6.60 -7.54 -2.77
N ASP A 388 -5.40 -6.95 -2.69
CA ASP A 388 -4.12 -7.60 -2.97
C ASP A 388 -3.99 -8.11 -4.43
N VAL A 389 -4.76 -7.51 -5.35
CA VAL A 389 -4.70 -7.79 -6.79
C VAL A 389 -4.29 -6.53 -7.55
N TYR A 390 -3.17 -6.61 -8.25
CA TYR A 390 -2.52 -5.48 -8.90
C TYR A 390 -2.57 -5.62 -10.42
N ASN A 391 -2.91 -4.53 -11.12
CA ASN A 391 -2.84 -4.49 -12.57
C ASN A 391 -1.38 -4.39 -13.03
N VAL A 392 -0.93 -5.38 -13.79
CA VAL A 392 0.37 -5.42 -14.49
C VAL A 392 0.18 -5.71 -15.99
N SER A 393 -1.01 -5.38 -16.51
CA SER A 393 -1.38 -5.56 -17.91
C SER A 393 -0.38 -4.88 -18.84
N TYR A 394 -0.10 -5.52 -19.97
CA TYR A 394 0.80 -5.00 -21.00
C TYR A 394 0.13 -5.07 -22.35
N ARG A 395 0.28 -4.00 -23.14
CA ARG A 395 -0.33 -3.90 -24.46
C ARG A 395 0.49 -3.02 -25.39
N ASN A 396 0.57 -3.39 -26.65
CA ASN A 396 1.21 -2.60 -27.71
C ASN A 396 0.24 -1.67 -28.43
N SER A 397 -1.08 -1.92 -28.28
CA SER A 397 -2.14 -1.14 -28.93
C SER A 397 -3.46 -1.25 -28.15
N GLY A 398 -4.44 -0.43 -28.54
CA GLY A 398 -5.78 -0.47 -27.98
C GLY A 398 -5.91 0.13 -26.58
N SER A 399 -7.07 -0.10 -25.95
CA SER A 399 -7.44 0.52 -24.67
C SER A 399 -7.94 -0.52 -23.68
N LEU A 400 -7.51 -0.38 -22.42
CA LEU A 400 -8.03 -1.12 -21.28
C LEU A 400 -8.84 -0.16 -20.40
N ASP A 401 -10.05 -0.55 -20.04
CA ASP A 401 -10.94 0.22 -19.17
C ASP A 401 -11.45 -0.68 -18.05
N PHE A 402 -11.00 -0.45 -16.82
CA PHE A 402 -11.47 -1.17 -15.62
C PHE A 402 -12.85 -0.69 -15.16
N TYR A 403 -13.37 0.39 -15.71
CA TYR A 403 -14.55 1.08 -15.21
C TYR A 403 -15.55 1.38 -16.33
N SER A 404 -15.68 0.46 -17.28
CA SER A 404 -16.66 0.59 -18.35
C SER A 404 -18.06 0.35 -17.79
N PRO A 405 -19.04 1.21 -18.12
CA PRO A 405 -20.42 1.02 -17.67
C PRO A 405 -21.08 -0.17 -18.39
N ASN A 406 -22.31 -0.50 -17.98
CA ASN A 406 -23.10 -1.64 -18.50
C ASN A 406 -22.53 -3.00 -18.10
N ALA A 407 -22.07 -3.08 -16.86
CA ALA A 407 -21.66 -4.29 -16.18
C ALA A 407 -22.79 -5.33 -16.14
N ALA A 408 -22.43 -6.58 -15.93
CA ALA A 408 -23.39 -7.66 -15.71
C ALA A 408 -23.89 -7.69 -14.26
N ALA A 409 -23.07 -7.24 -13.31
CA ALA A 409 -23.39 -6.95 -11.92
C ALA A 409 -22.64 -5.68 -11.49
N GLY A 410 -23.12 -4.98 -10.46
CA GLY A 410 -22.47 -3.75 -10.02
C GLY A 410 -22.59 -2.58 -11.00
N ASP A 411 -21.64 -1.66 -10.92
CA ASP A 411 -21.59 -0.41 -11.66
C ASP A 411 -20.63 -0.49 -12.87
N TYR A 412 -19.57 -1.31 -12.77
CA TYR A 412 -18.43 -1.31 -13.68
C TYR A 412 -18.07 -2.71 -14.18
N CYS A 413 -17.52 -2.76 -15.39
CA CYS A 413 -16.93 -3.98 -15.95
C CYS A 413 -15.63 -3.65 -16.67
N LEU A 414 -14.76 -4.66 -16.79
CA LEU A 414 -13.45 -4.54 -17.40
C LEU A 414 -13.61 -4.76 -18.90
N CYS A 415 -13.45 -3.71 -19.70
CA CYS A 415 -13.51 -3.80 -21.15
C CYS A 415 -12.14 -3.58 -21.79
N TRP A 416 -11.92 -4.31 -22.87
CA TRP A 416 -10.67 -4.31 -23.61
C TRP A 416 -10.96 -4.24 -25.11
N ASN A 417 -10.32 -3.29 -25.81
CA ASN A 417 -10.60 -2.95 -27.20
C ASN A 417 -9.33 -2.89 -28.04
N ASP A 418 -9.40 -3.36 -29.29
CA ASP A 418 -8.40 -3.13 -30.35
C ASP A 418 -6.97 -3.55 -30.01
N VAL A 419 -6.82 -4.71 -29.37
CA VAL A 419 -5.52 -5.16 -28.84
C VAL A 419 -4.78 -6.14 -29.72
N GLY A 420 -3.45 -6.10 -29.61
CA GLY A 420 -2.55 -6.94 -30.37
C GLY A 420 -2.55 -8.37 -29.86
N GLN A 421 -2.11 -9.30 -30.72
CA GLN A 421 -1.87 -10.68 -30.29
C GLN A 421 -0.78 -10.71 -29.22
N TYR A 422 -0.96 -11.52 -28.18
CA TYR A 422 -0.07 -11.63 -27.02
C TYR A 422 0.02 -10.40 -26.10
N ASP A 423 -0.77 -9.35 -26.33
CA ASP A 423 -1.05 -8.40 -25.25
C ASP A 423 -1.75 -9.14 -24.09
N ALA A 424 -1.77 -8.62 -22.87
CA ALA A 424 -2.46 -9.28 -21.77
C ALA A 424 -3.14 -8.30 -20.83
N ILE A 425 -4.36 -8.64 -20.43
CA ILE A 425 -4.85 -8.24 -19.10
C ILE A 425 -4.15 -9.15 -18.11
N ALA A 426 -3.38 -8.58 -17.19
CA ALA A 426 -2.65 -9.34 -16.18
C ALA A 426 -2.94 -8.79 -14.78
N LEU A 427 -3.51 -9.65 -13.94
CA LEU A 427 -3.86 -9.40 -12.55
C LEU A 427 -2.88 -10.17 -11.65
N ASP A 428 -1.94 -9.44 -11.07
CA ASP A 428 -0.86 -9.92 -10.20
C ASP A 428 -1.37 -10.06 -8.76
N LEU A 429 -1.12 -11.21 -8.14
CA LEU A 429 -1.55 -11.58 -6.79
C LEU A 429 -0.39 -11.31 -5.84
N ARG A 430 -0.53 -10.34 -4.94
CA ARG A 430 0.56 -9.99 -4.01
C ARG A 430 0.11 -10.12 -2.56
N PRO A 431 0.58 -11.13 -1.81
CA PRO A 431 1.61 -12.10 -2.19
C PRO A 431 1.09 -13.20 -3.13
N ASP A 432 2.02 -13.95 -3.74
CA ASP A 432 1.71 -15.18 -4.45
C ASP A 432 0.91 -16.14 -3.57
N LEU A 433 -0.08 -16.80 -4.18
CA LEU A 433 -1.06 -17.60 -3.46
C LEU A 433 -0.84 -19.10 -3.67
N ASP A 434 -1.21 -19.90 -2.68
CA ASP A 434 -1.20 -21.36 -2.77
C ASP A 434 -2.62 -21.88 -3.04
N PHE A 435 -2.87 -22.29 -4.28
CA PHE A 435 -4.18 -22.79 -4.74
C PHE A 435 -4.29 -24.32 -4.67
N THR A 436 -3.36 -25.02 -4.03
CA THR A 436 -3.35 -26.49 -3.96
C THR A 436 -4.66 -27.02 -3.39
N LYS A 437 -5.12 -26.47 -2.25
CA LYS A 437 -6.39 -26.87 -1.63
C LYS A 437 -7.59 -26.48 -2.49
N LEU A 438 -7.60 -25.28 -3.08
CA LEU A 438 -8.70 -24.85 -3.94
C LEU A 438 -8.89 -25.81 -5.12
N LYS A 439 -7.79 -26.17 -5.80
CA LYS A 439 -7.80 -27.14 -6.90
C LYS A 439 -8.38 -28.51 -6.50
N ASP A 440 -8.04 -28.98 -5.31
CA ASP A 440 -8.44 -30.31 -4.81
C ASP A 440 -9.88 -30.35 -4.27
N HIS A 441 -10.49 -29.20 -4.01
CA HIS A 441 -11.83 -29.04 -3.44
C HIS A 441 -12.83 -28.37 -4.39
N ASP A 442 -12.71 -28.68 -5.69
CA ASP A 442 -13.68 -28.28 -6.73
C ASP A 442 -13.92 -26.76 -6.87
N PHE A 443 -12.96 -25.91 -6.48
CA PHE A 443 -13.02 -24.50 -6.82
C PHE A 443 -12.93 -24.28 -8.34
N GLU A 444 -13.59 -23.22 -8.80
CA GLU A 444 -13.69 -22.84 -10.19
C GLU A 444 -13.11 -21.43 -10.40
N LEU A 445 -12.40 -21.22 -11.50
CA LEU A 445 -12.25 -19.89 -12.08
C LEU A 445 -13.55 -19.53 -12.80
N THR A 446 -14.17 -18.44 -12.38
CA THR A 446 -15.43 -17.96 -12.93
C THR A 446 -15.30 -16.50 -13.36
N PHE A 447 -16.04 -16.15 -14.40
CA PHE A 447 -16.17 -14.78 -14.89
C PHE A 447 -17.35 -14.69 -15.85
N LYS A 448 -17.86 -13.50 -16.06
CA LYS A 448 -18.80 -13.18 -17.13
C LYS A 448 -18.04 -12.55 -18.28
N VAL A 449 -18.45 -12.86 -19.50
CA VAL A 449 -17.83 -12.32 -20.73
C VAL A 449 -18.89 -11.88 -21.72
N LYS A 450 -18.65 -10.76 -22.42
CA LYS A 450 -19.53 -10.21 -23.46
C LYS A 450 -18.70 -9.75 -24.65
N SER A 451 -19.08 -10.22 -25.83
CA SER A 451 -18.56 -9.75 -27.12
C SER A 451 -19.55 -10.09 -28.23
N THR A 452 -19.43 -9.44 -29.39
CA THR A 452 -20.15 -9.76 -30.63
C THR A 452 -19.30 -10.57 -31.61
N ALA A 453 -18.03 -10.85 -31.30
CA ALA A 453 -17.08 -11.50 -32.20
C ALA A 453 -17.17 -13.03 -32.11
N SER A 454 -18.17 -13.62 -32.77
CA SER A 454 -18.48 -15.06 -32.68
C SER A 454 -17.38 -16.03 -33.14
N THR A 455 -16.33 -15.55 -33.80
CA THR A 455 -15.18 -16.37 -34.24
C THR A 455 -13.91 -16.12 -33.44
N ALA A 456 -13.92 -15.12 -32.54
CA ALA A 456 -12.76 -14.78 -31.75
C ALA A 456 -12.51 -15.81 -30.65
N LYS A 457 -11.25 -15.90 -30.22
CA LYS A 457 -10.77 -16.77 -29.14
C LYS A 457 -9.78 -16.03 -28.26
N PHE A 458 -9.75 -16.36 -26.98
CA PHE A 458 -8.71 -15.89 -26.08
C PHE A 458 -8.38 -16.99 -25.08
N ASP A 459 -7.19 -16.96 -24.52
CA ASP A 459 -6.81 -17.82 -23.42
C ASP A 459 -7.02 -17.10 -22.10
N VAL A 460 -7.51 -17.83 -21.10
CA VAL A 460 -7.43 -17.43 -19.71
C VAL A 460 -6.50 -18.40 -18.99
N ARG A 461 -5.53 -17.89 -18.24
CA ARG A 461 -4.47 -18.72 -17.63
C ARG A 461 -4.00 -18.16 -16.30
N LEU A 462 -3.72 -19.06 -15.36
CA LEU A 462 -2.90 -18.78 -14.19
C LEU A 462 -1.44 -18.94 -14.57
N MET A 463 -0.57 -18.12 -14.00
CA MET A 463 0.88 -18.32 -14.06
C MET A 463 1.44 -18.56 -12.67
N ASP A 464 2.47 -19.39 -12.60
CA ASP A 464 3.26 -19.55 -11.38
C ASP A 464 4.49 -18.63 -11.39
N THR A 465 5.04 -18.43 -10.20
CA THR A 465 6.26 -17.64 -10.01
C THR A 465 7.48 -18.45 -10.43
N LYS A 466 8.31 -17.86 -11.30
CA LYS A 466 9.64 -18.41 -11.58
C LYS A 466 10.54 -18.26 -10.35
N THR A 467 10.83 -19.36 -9.67
CA THR A 467 11.60 -19.40 -8.43
C THR A 467 13.11 -19.45 -8.62
N GLY A 468 13.61 -19.72 -9.83
CA GLY A 468 15.04 -19.79 -10.10
C GLY A 468 15.43 -20.09 -11.55
N PRO A 469 16.73 -20.29 -11.84
CA PRO A 469 17.23 -20.50 -13.20
C PRO A 469 16.76 -21.80 -13.86
N ASN A 470 16.41 -22.82 -13.07
CA ASN A 470 15.93 -24.12 -13.54
C ASN A 470 14.40 -24.19 -13.60
N ASP A 471 13.73 -23.12 -13.20
CA ASP A 471 12.29 -22.99 -13.17
C ASP A 471 11.83 -22.03 -14.26
N ARG A 472 10.56 -22.08 -14.62
CA ARG A 472 9.95 -21.26 -15.67
C ARG A 472 8.59 -20.76 -15.17
N PRO A 473 8.09 -19.62 -15.67
CA PRO A 473 6.74 -19.17 -15.38
C PRO A 473 5.76 -20.02 -16.21
N TRP A 474 5.43 -21.20 -15.71
CA TRP A 474 4.50 -22.13 -16.33
C TRP A 474 3.10 -21.53 -16.33
N ARG A 475 2.33 -21.86 -17.36
CA ARG A 475 0.97 -21.35 -17.55
C ARG A 475 -0.02 -22.50 -17.49
N MET A 476 -1.06 -22.33 -16.67
CA MET A 476 -2.13 -23.30 -16.49
C MET A 476 -3.46 -22.65 -16.88
N GLY A 477 -4.04 -23.06 -17.99
CA GLY A 477 -5.11 -22.28 -18.62
C GLY A 477 -6.08 -23.07 -19.47
N LYS A 478 -6.99 -22.33 -20.10
CA LYS A 478 -7.98 -22.82 -21.05
C LYS A 478 -8.30 -21.78 -22.13
N THR A 479 -8.44 -22.24 -23.36
CA THR A 479 -8.94 -21.40 -24.47
C THR A 479 -10.45 -21.24 -24.36
N ILE A 480 -10.91 -20.00 -24.48
CA ILE A 480 -12.31 -19.60 -24.50
C ILE A 480 -12.68 -19.21 -25.93
N ASP A 481 -13.66 -19.91 -26.46
CA ASP A 481 -14.25 -19.62 -27.77
C ASP A 481 -15.77 -19.80 -27.71
N ASN A 482 -16.42 -19.69 -28.88
CA ASN A 482 -17.88 -19.74 -28.98
C ASN A 482 -18.51 -21.09 -28.58
N THR A 483 -17.70 -22.14 -28.35
CA THR A 483 -18.17 -23.42 -27.79
C THR A 483 -18.23 -23.40 -26.26
N VAL A 484 -17.49 -22.49 -25.63
CA VAL A 484 -17.46 -22.29 -24.17
C VAL A 484 -18.45 -21.20 -23.74
N ALA A 485 -18.49 -20.07 -24.47
CA ALA A 485 -19.39 -18.95 -24.21
C ALA A 485 -19.87 -18.33 -25.52
N GLN A 486 -21.17 -18.12 -25.67
CA GLN A 486 -21.74 -17.58 -26.92
C GLN A 486 -21.52 -16.06 -27.04
N PHE A 487 -20.63 -15.63 -27.93
CA PHE A 487 -20.34 -14.22 -28.18
C PHE A 487 -21.38 -13.58 -29.10
N ASN A 488 -22.61 -13.45 -28.59
CA ASN A 488 -23.78 -12.93 -29.29
C ASN A 488 -24.18 -11.50 -28.85
N GLY A 489 -23.28 -10.80 -28.16
CA GLY A 489 -23.52 -9.47 -27.58
C GLY A 489 -24.22 -9.47 -26.22
N GLN A 490 -24.58 -10.63 -25.66
CA GLN A 490 -25.10 -10.77 -24.30
C GLN A 490 -24.03 -11.30 -23.36
N TRP A 491 -24.14 -10.96 -22.07
CA TRP A 491 -23.28 -11.50 -21.03
C TRP A 491 -23.45 -13.02 -20.91
N GLN A 492 -22.33 -13.74 -20.93
CA GLN A 492 -22.26 -15.19 -20.75
C GLN A 492 -21.47 -15.52 -19.49
N GLN A 493 -21.98 -16.41 -18.64
CA GLN A 493 -21.23 -16.91 -17.50
C GLN A 493 -20.28 -18.03 -17.97
N VAL A 494 -19.01 -17.93 -17.57
CA VAL A 494 -18.00 -18.98 -17.72
C VAL A 494 -17.66 -19.53 -16.34
N ARG A 495 -17.52 -20.85 -16.26
CA ARG A 495 -17.10 -21.60 -15.07
C ARG A 495 -16.10 -22.67 -15.50
N ILE A 496 -14.92 -22.65 -14.90
CA ILE A 496 -13.82 -23.57 -15.24
C ILE A 496 -13.30 -24.15 -13.93
N PRO A 497 -13.60 -25.42 -13.63
CA PRO A 497 -12.97 -26.09 -12.49
C PRO A 497 -11.45 -25.97 -12.58
N LEU A 498 -10.78 -25.61 -11.49
CA LEU A 498 -9.31 -25.43 -11.49
C LEU A 498 -8.59 -26.72 -11.94
N LYS A 499 -9.13 -27.89 -11.56
CA LYS A 499 -8.66 -29.21 -11.98
C LYS A 499 -8.80 -29.50 -13.49
N ALA A 500 -9.60 -28.71 -14.20
CA ALA A 500 -9.84 -28.85 -15.64
C ALA A 500 -8.94 -27.92 -16.48
N LEU A 501 -8.15 -27.05 -15.84
CA LEU A 501 -7.11 -26.28 -16.53
C LEU A 501 -5.98 -27.22 -16.99
N THR A 502 -5.33 -26.85 -18.07
CA THR A 502 -4.24 -27.62 -18.67
C THR A 502 -2.99 -26.77 -18.81
N GLU A 503 -1.83 -27.37 -18.61
CA GLU A 503 -0.57 -26.65 -18.75
C GLU A 503 -0.34 -26.30 -20.23
N MET A 504 -0.10 -25.02 -20.50
CA MET A 504 0.05 -24.42 -21.83
C MET A 504 1.51 -24.11 -22.19
N GLY A 505 2.46 -24.50 -21.33
CA GLY A 505 3.90 -24.24 -21.49
C GLY A 505 4.34 -22.92 -20.87
N ALA A 506 5.55 -22.47 -21.19
CA ALA A 506 6.15 -21.25 -20.62
C ALA A 506 6.87 -20.42 -21.67
N TRP A 507 6.86 -19.09 -21.50
CA TRP A 507 7.73 -18.17 -22.24
C TRP A 507 8.78 -17.60 -21.28
N ASP A 508 10.06 -17.81 -21.60
CA ASP A 508 11.17 -17.31 -20.79
C ASP A 508 12.41 -17.11 -21.68
N GLY A 509 12.39 -16.02 -22.45
CA GLY A 509 13.35 -15.72 -23.53
C GLY A 509 13.23 -16.62 -24.77
N ALA A 510 12.58 -17.76 -24.63
CA ALA A 510 12.19 -18.69 -25.69
C ALA A 510 10.92 -19.45 -25.24
N TRP A 511 10.28 -20.14 -26.19
CA TRP A 511 9.12 -20.99 -25.91
C TRP A 511 9.52 -22.36 -25.35
N PHE A 512 8.79 -22.82 -24.32
CA PHE A 512 8.89 -24.15 -23.73
C PHE A 512 7.53 -24.84 -23.76
N ASN A 513 7.51 -26.05 -24.33
CA ASN A 513 6.30 -26.88 -24.34
C ASN A 513 5.93 -27.34 -22.91
N PRO A 514 4.65 -27.68 -22.66
CA PRO A 514 4.20 -28.22 -21.38
C PRO A 514 5.02 -29.42 -20.91
N GLN A 515 5.35 -29.45 -19.62
CA GLN A 515 6.12 -30.49 -18.93
C GLN A 515 5.40 -31.03 -17.66
N GLY A 516 4.29 -30.44 -17.25
CA GLY A 516 3.58 -30.81 -16.01
C GLY A 516 4.31 -30.31 -14.76
N LEU A 517 4.94 -29.15 -14.87
CA LEU A 517 5.77 -28.52 -13.84
C LEU A 517 5.12 -27.30 -13.18
N PHE A 518 3.88 -26.95 -13.57
CA PHE A 518 3.15 -25.85 -12.95
C PHE A 518 3.01 -26.01 -11.43
N ASP A 519 3.47 -25.02 -10.69
CA ASP A 519 3.47 -24.97 -9.24
C ASP A 519 2.23 -24.28 -8.67
N TRP A 520 1.30 -25.10 -8.18
CA TRP A 520 0.07 -24.61 -7.53
C TRP A 520 0.29 -23.92 -6.19
N THR A 521 1.49 -23.98 -5.63
CA THR A 521 1.81 -23.34 -4.35
C THR A 521 2.27 -21.89 -4.50
N ASN A 522 2.60 -21.44 -5.71
CA ASN A 522 3.11 -20.08 -6.00
C ASN A 522 2.39 -19.47 -7.21
N ILE A 523 1.08 -19.33 -7.13
CA ILE A 523 0.29 -18.65 -8.18
C ILE A 523 0.59 -17.16 -8.12
N ASP A 524 1.19 -16.65 -9.19
CA ASP A 524 1.64 -15.28 -9.38
C ASP A 524 0.50 -14.41 -9.92
N ARG A 525 -0.10 -14.80 -11.04
CA ARG A 525 -1.05 -13.94 -11.76
C ARG A 525 -2.13 -14.71 -12.50
N LEU A 526 -3.24 -14.03 -12.77
CA LEU A 526 -4.21 -14.40 -13.80
C LEU A 526 -3.96 -13.54 -15.04
N GLU A 527 -3.89 -14.17 -16.21
CA GLU A 527 -3.86 -13.48 -17.50
C GLU A 527 -5.06 -13.84 -18.38
N ILE A 528 -5.56 -12.83 -19.11
CA ILE A 528 -6.46 -12.99 -20.25
C ILE A 528 -5.73 -12.49 -21.49
N VAL A 529 -5.54 -13.37 -22.47
CA VAL A 529 -4.58 -13.17 -23.57
C VAL A 529 -5.23 -13.52 -24.92
N PRO A 530 -5.15 -12.65 -25.93
CA PRO A 530 -5.52 -12.97 -27.30
C PRO A 530 -4.39 -13.80 -27.93
N GLU A 531 -4.25 -15.06 -27.49
CA GLU A 531 -3.17 -15.96 -27.89
C GLU A 531 -3.27 -16.37 -29.36
N HIS A 532 -4.49 -16.51 -29.89
CA HIS A 532 -4.77 -17.14 -31.19
C HIS A 532 -4.84 -16.14 -32.35
N GLN A 533 -5.19 -14.89 -32.06
CA GLN A 533 -5.30 -13.82 -33.05
C GLN A 533 -5.35 -12.45 -32.35
N PRO A 534 -4.94 -11.34 -33.01
CA PRO A 534 -5.20 -10.01 -32.48
C PRO A 534 -6.72 -9.72 -32.41
N LEU A 535 -7.13 -8.87 -31.49
CA LEU A 535 -8.52 -8.45 -31.29
C LEU A 535 -8.82 -7.09 -31.94
N THR A 536 -8.25 -6.85 -33.13
CA THR A 536 -8.47 -5.62 -33.90
C THR A 536 -9.94 -5.51 -34.32
N GLY A 537 -10.60 -4.40 -33.99
CA GLY A 537 -12.02 -4.16 -34.20
C GLY A 537 -12.94 -4.97 -33.28
N ILE A 538 -12.39 -5.62 -32.25
CA ILE A 538 -13.12 -6.50 -31.33
C ILE A 538 -13.03 -5.93 -29.93
N THR A 539 -14.19 -5.86 -29.28
CA THR A 539 -14.32 -5.57 -27.85
C THR A 539 -14.64 -6.85 -27.11
N PHE A 540 -13.90 -7.11 -26.03
CA PHE A 540 -14.33 -8.03 -24.98
C PHE A 540 -14.53 -7.26 -23.70
N CYS A 541 -15.63 -7.54 -23.01
CA CYS A 541 -15.85 -7.08 -21.65
C CYS A 541 -15.97 -8.28 -20.72
N TYR A 542 -15.44 -8.11 -19.51
CA TYR A 542 -15.36 -9.09 -18.45
C TYR A 542 -15.92 -8.50 -17.17
N ASP A 543 -16.54 -9.34 -16.36
CA ASP A 543 -17.11 -8.94 -15.08
C ASP A 543 -17.08 -10.16 -14.13
N ASP A 544 -17.11 -9.94 -12.83
CA ASP A 544 -17.13 -10.98 -11.79
C ASP A 544 -16.00 -12.03 -11.94
N ILE A 545 -14.77 -11.62 -12.21
CA ILE A 545 -13.61 -12.52 -12.30
C ILE A 545 -13.23 -13.00 -10.90
N LYS A 546 -13.49 -14.28 -10.61
CA LYS A 546 -13.41 -14.87 -9.26
C LYS A 546 -12.81 -16.27 -9.29
N ILE A 547 -12.12 -16.64 -8.21
CA ILE A 547 -11.90 -18.04 -7.84
C ILE A 547 -12.96 -18.37 -6.80
N GLU A 548 -13.92 -19.23 -7.11
CA GLU A 548 -15.05 -19.51 -6.20
C GLU A 548 -15.31 -20.98 -5.98
N GLY A 549 -15.81 -21.29 -4.78
CA GLY A 549 -16.08 -22.65 -4.31
C GLY A 549 -16.63 -22.63 -2.89
N GLU A 550 -17.00 -23.80 -2.37
CA GLU A 550 -17.42 -23.95 -0.99
C GLU A 550 -16.21 -23.73 -0.06
N GLU A 551 -16.34 -22.85 0.95
CA GLU A 551 -15.23 -22.59 1.87
C GLU A 551 -14.76 -23.89 2.55
N ILE A 552 -13.44 -24.10 2.54
CA ILE A 552 -12.84 -25.28 3.15
C ILE A 552 -12.66 -24.97 4.64
N GLU A 553 -13.46 -25.61 5.49
CA GLU A 553 -13.28 -25.52 6.94
C GLU A 553 -11.90 -26.09 7.31
N GLU A 554 -11.01 -25.23 7.83
CA GLU A 554 -9.80 -25.73 8.48
C GLU A 554 -10.20 -26.35 9.83
N GLU A 555 -9.84 -27.60 10.08
CA GLU A 555 -9.86 -28.14 11.44
C GLU A 555 -8.91 -27.29 12.29
N ILE A 556 -9.48 -26.34 13.03
CA ILE A 556 -8.73 -25.56 14.00
C ILE A 556 -8.35 -26.50 15.14
N ILE A 557 -7.18 -27.13 15.05
CA ILE A 557 -6.48 -27.63 16.22
C ILE A 557 -6.00 -26.37 16.96
N THR A 558 -6.88 -25.75 17.73
CA THR A 558 -6.51 -24.61 18.57
C THR A 558 -5.44 -25.10 19.55
N GLY A 559 -4.20 -24.70 19.29
CA GLY A 559 -3.18 -24.63 20.32
C GLY A 559 -3.76 -23.90 21.52
N THR A 560 -3.58 -24.52 22.68
CA THR A 560 -3.95 -24.02 24.00
C THR A 560 -3.61 -22.53 24.15
N LYS A 561 -4.63 -21.67 24.20
CA LYS A 561 -4.50 -20.41 24.94
C LYS A 561 -4.16 -20.77 26.40
N PRO A 562 -3.23 -20.05 27.07
CA PRO A 562 -2.93 -20.32 28.46
C PRO A 562 -4.17 -19.99 29.33
N THR A 563 -4.76 -21.06 29.87
CA THR A 563 -5.61 -21.13 31.09
C THR A 563 -6.65 -20.02 31.33
N ARG A 564 -7.93 -20.37 31.16
CA ARG A 564 -8.88 -20.20 32.28
C ARG A 564 -8.81 -21.47 33.12
N ALA A 565 -8.82 -21.34 34.45
CA ALA A 565 -8.46 -22.41 35.37
C ALA A 565 -9.31 -23.67 35.19
N SER A 566 -8.66 -24.80 34.93
CA SER A 566 -9.28 -26.12 34.98
C SER A 566 -8.43 -27.07 35.81
N ALA A 567 -9.06 -27.78 36.74
CA ALA A 567 -8.42 -28.77 37.60
C ALA A 567 -9.13 -30.10 37.42
N ILE A 568 -8.36 -31.17 37.21
CA ILE A 568 -8.92 -32.51 37.04
C ILE A 568 -8.29 -33.44 38.06
N TYR A 569 -9.10 -33.97 38.98
CA TYR A 569 -8.62 -34.74 40.12
C TYR A 569 -9.64 -35.78 40.62
N PRO A 570 -9.17 -36.91 41.18
CA PRO A 570 -7.79 -37.37 41.13
C PRO A 570 -7.38 -37.73 39.68
N ASN A 571 -6.10 -37.59 39.35
CA ASN A 571 -5.51 -38.08 38.11
C ASN A 571 -4.09 -38.57 38.42
N PRO A 572 -3.81 -39.89 38.38
CA PRO A 572 -4.67 -40.97 37.90
C PRO A 572 -5.93 -41.21 38.77
N PHE A 573 -6.96 -41.87 38.21
CA PHE A 573 -8.20 -42.20 38.92
C PHE A 573 -8.57 -43.68 38.80
N ASN A 574 -9.23 -44.22 39.83
CA ASN A 574 -9.69 -45.62 39.89
C ASN A 574 -11.20 -45.74 39.73
N GLU A 575 -11.97 -44.93 40.48
CA GLU A 575 -13.44 -45.01 40.50
C GLU A 575 -14.10 -43.95 39.62
N GLY A 576 -13.58 -42.71 39.66
CA GLY A 576 -14.00 -41.59 38.83
C GLY A 576 -13.14 -40.35 39.13
N LEU A 577 -13.37 -39.27 38.40
CA LEU A 577 -12.67 -37.99 38.56
C LEU A 577 -13.64 -36.81 38.54
N THR A 578 -13.19 -35.69 39.08
CA THR A 578 -13.86 -34.39 39.04
C THR A 578 -13.15 -33.50 38.03
N ILE A 579 -13.93 -32.76 37.24
CA ILE A 579 -13.51 -31.82 36.22
C ILE A 579 -14.03 -30.44 36.64
N ASP A 580 -13.15 -29.63 37.19
CA ASP A 580 -13.44 -28.23 37.51
C ASP A 580 -13.05 -27.33 36.34
N TYR A 581 -13.90 -26.37 35.99
CA TYR A 581 -13.63 -25.40 34.93
C TYR A 581 -14.46 -24.13 35.11
N GLU A 582 -14.06 -23.07 34.41
CA GLU A 582 -14.79 -21.79 34.34
C GLU A 582 -15.36 -21.59 32.93
N PRO A 583 -16.69 -21.65 32.74
CA PRO A 583 -17.36 -21.48 31.44
C PRO A 583 -17.17 -20.08 30.84
N GLU A 584 -17.05 -19.99 29.51
CA GLU A 584 -17.08 -18.72 28.75
C GLU A 584 -18.49 -18.39 28.24
N ALA A 585 -19.34 -19.41 28.04
CA ALA A 585 -20.67 -19.27 27.49
C ALA A 585 -21.76 -19.89 28.38
N ALA A 586 -23.01 -19.55 28.07
CA ALA A 586 -24.19 -20.07 28.76
C ALA A 586 -24.43 -21.58 28.53
N HIS A 587 -23.64 -22.20 27.65
CA HIS A 587 -23.68 -23.61 27.33
C HIS A 587 -22.25 -24.17 27.23
N THR A 588 -22.01 -25.31 27.87
CA THR A 588 -20.72 -25.99 27.85
C THR A 588 -20.89 -27.49 27.61
N ASP A 589 -20.11 -28.00 26.67
CA ASP A 589 -19.95 -29.43 26.43
C ASP A 589 -18.65 -29.92 27.09
N VAL A 590 -18.72 -31.04 27.81
CA VAL A 590 -17.55 -31.81 28.27
C VAL A 590 -17.58 -33.19 27.61
N MET A 591 -16.57 -33.49 26.81
CA MET A 591 -16.47 -34.70 25.99
C MET A 591 -15.23 -35.48 26.37
N ILE A 592 -15.37 -36.79 26.48
CA ILE A 592 -14.30 -37.69 26.92
C ILE A 592 -14.00 -38.65 25.78
N TYR A 593 -12.75 -38.72 25.37
CA TYR A 593 -12.28 -39.55 24.26
C TYR A 593 -11.24 -40.57 24.75
N ASN A 594 -11.20 -41.75 24.14
CA ASN A 594 -10.07 -42.66 24.33
C ASN A 594 -8.88 -42.25 23.45
N GLN A 595 -7.75 -42.96 23.58
CA GLN A 595 -6.52 -42.72 22.80
C GLN A 595 -6.67 -42.86 21.27
N LEU A 596 -7.75 -43.48 20.78
CA LEU A 596 -8.04 -43.62 19.34
C LEU A 596 -8.97 -42.51 18.83
N GLY A 597 -9.31 -41.51 19.66
CA GLY A 597 -10.22 -40.42 19.30
C GLY A 597 -11.70 -40.80 19.34
N VAL A 598 -12.06 -41.98 19.84
CA VAL A 598 -13.46 -42.41 19.96
C VAL A 598 -14.11 -41.75 21.18
N LEU A 599 -15.28 -41.13 20.99
CA LEU A 599 -16.06 -40.52 22.06
C LEU A 599 -16.60 -41.59 23.02
N ILE A 600 -16.26 -41.44 24.29
CA ILE A 600 -16.63 -42.33 25.39
C ILE A 600 -17.86 -41.82 26.12
N ARG A 601 -17.90 -40.51 26.45
CA ARG A 601 -19.02 -39.89 27.14
C ARG A 601 -19.10 -38.40 26.82
N LYS A 602 -20.32 -37.87 26.73
CA LYS A 602 -20.60 -36.44 26.57
C LYS A 602 -21.52 -35.95 27.69
N PHE A 603 -21.15 -34.82 28.28
CA PHE A 603 -21.99 -34.04 29.19
C PHE A 603 -22.28 -32.70 28.54
N SER A 604 -23.56 -32.36 28.40
CA SER A 604 -24.00 -31.07 27.86
C SER A 604 -24.80 -30.37 28.96
N GLN A 605 -24.33 -29.20 29.39
CA GLN A 605 -24.96 -28.48 30.50
C GLN A 605 -25.10 -26.99 30.22
N SER A 606 -26.17 -26.41 30.78
CA SER A 606 -26.32 -24.96 30.85
C SER A 606 -25.42 -24.45 31.96
N THR A 607 -24.65 -23.41 31.67
CA THR A 607 -23.61 -22.87 32.54
C THR A 607 -23.77 -21.36 32.70
N PHE A 608 -23.16 -20.77 33.73
CA PHE A 608 -23.09 -19.32 33.87
C PHE A 608 -21.67 -18.86 33.53
N PRO A 609 -21.48 -17.98 32.52
CA PRO A 609 -20.17 -17.47 32.15
C PRO A 609 -19.42 -16.86 33.34
N GLY A 610 -18.18 -17.28 33.57
CA GLY A 610 -17.33 -16.79 34.68
C GLY A 610 -17.56 -17.45 36.05
N GLU A 611 -18.54 -18.35 36.19
CA GLU A 611 -18.81 -19.06 37.44
C GLU A 611 -18.17 -20.46 37.45
N ARG A 612 -17.31 -20.74 38.44
CA ARG A 612 -16.66 -22.05 38.55
C ARG A 612 -17.69 -23.17 38.65
N THR A 613 -17.52 -24.17 37.79
CA THR A 613 -18.42 -25.30 37.66
C THR A 613 -17.63 -26.60 37.79
N SER A 614 -18.22 -27.59 38.47
CA SER A 614 -17.63 -28.92 38.68
C SER A 614 -18.50 -30.00 38.04
N LEU A 615 -17.87 -30.96 37.38
CA LEU A 615 -18.52 -32.12 36.77
C LEU A 615 -17.82 -33.41 37.20
N TYR A 616 -18.58 -34.41 37.64
CA TYR A 616 -18.03 -35.72 37.99
C TYR A 616 -18.19 -36.73 36.86
N TRP A 617 -17.11 -37.42 36.51
CA TRP A 617 -17.11 -38.58 35.63
C TRP A 617 -16.75 -39.84 36.40
N ASP A 618 -17.70 -40.77 36.48
CA ASP A 618 -17.60 -42.07 37.15
C ASP A 618 -16.79 -43.14 36.37
N GLY A 619 -16.05 -42.76 35.32
CA GLY A 619 -15.32 -43.72 34.48
C GLY A 619 -16.19 -44.64 33.62
N THR A 620 -17.44 -44.27 33.32
CA THR A 620 -18.32 -45.04 32.41
C THR A 620 -18.53 -44.38 31.05
N THR A 621 -18.90 -45.18 30.05
CA THR A 621 -19.29 -44.73 28.70
C THR A 621 -20.69 -44.13 28.71
N GLN A 622 -21.12 -43.54 27.58
CA GLN A 622 -22.46 -43.00 27.38
C GLN A 622 -23.58 -44.02 27.68
N ASN A 623 -23.30 -45.31 27.48
CA ASN A 623 -24.25 -46.41 27.71
C ASN A 623 -24.12 -47.03 29.11
N GLY A 624 -23.37 -46.40 30.02
CA GLY A 624 -23.20 -46.85 31.41
C GLY A 624 -22.23 -48.03 31.61
N LEU A 625 -21.48 -48.42 30.57
CA LEU A 625 -20.47 -49.48 30.69
C LEU A 625 -19.17 -48.91 31.27
N ARG A 626 -18.39 -49.72 32.01
CA ARG A 626 -17.09 -49.29 32.52
C ARG A 626 -16.12 -49.00 31.35
N ALA A 627 -15.48 -47.84 31.36
CA ALA A 627 -14.41 -47.52 30.44
C ALA A 627 -13.15 -48.33 30.84
N GLY A 628 -12.39 -48.81 29.85
CA GLY A 628 -11.18 -49.60 30.10
C GLY A 628 -10.08 -48.80 30.79
N SER A 629 -9.10 -49.47 31.42
CA SER A 629 -7.91 -48.78 31.91
C SER A 629 -7.11 -48.20 30.74
N GLY A 630 -6.50 -47.03 30.93
CA GLY A 630 -5.74 -46.35 29.88
C GLY A 630 -5.89 -44.83 29.88
N VAL A 631 -5.36 -44.23 28.82
CA VAL A 631 -5.32 -42.77 28.64
C VAL A 631 -6.62 -42.29 28.00
N TYR A 632 -7.18 -41.23 28.58
CA TYR A 632 -8.33 -40.51 28.04
C TYR A 632 -8.00 -39.03 27.84
N LEU A 633 -8.67 -38.41 26.88
CA LEU A 633 -8.64 -36.98 26.64
C LEU A 633 -10.00 -36.38 27.00
N ILE A 634 -9.98 -35.38 27.88
CA ILE A 634 -11.16 -34.60 28.25
C ILE A 634 -11.10 -33.28 27.49
N ARG A 635 -12.12 -33.02 26.67
CA ARG A 635 -12.32 -31.77 25.93
C ARG A 635 -13.47 -31.00 26.56
N ILE A 636 -13.24 -29.74 26.90
CA ILE A 636 -14.26 -28.81 27.42
C ILE A 636 -14.45 -27.74 26.36
N LYS A 637 -15.67 -27.59 25.83
CA LYS A 637 -16.03 -26.58 24.82
C LYS A 637 -17.08 -25.64 25.38
N SER A 638 -16.71 -24.37 25.60
CA SER A 638 -17.60 -23.32 26.10
C SER A 638 -17.44 -22.10 25.20
N GLY A 639 -18.46 -21.77 24.40
CA GLY A 639 -18.37 -20.71 23.39
C GLY A 639 -17.27 -21.00 22.36
N THR A 640 -16.34 -20.05 22.22
CA THR A 640 -15.15 -20.16 21.35
C THR A 640 -13.96 -20.83 22.05
N THR A 641 -14.00 -20.99 23.38
CA THR A 641 -12.91 -21.61 24.14
C THR A 641 -13.00 -23.14 24.12
N VAL A 642 -11.85 -23.78 23.86
CA VAL A 642 -11.65 -25.23 23.97
C VAL A 642 -10.47 -25.51 24.88
N LEU A 643 -10.68 -26.32 25.93
CA LEU A 643 -9.63 -26.84 26.81
C LEU A 643 -9.51 -28.35 26.64
N VAL A 644 -8.28 -28.87 26.66
CA VAL A 644 -8.00 -30.30 26.53
C VAL A 644 -7.06 -30.77 27.64
N HIS A 645 -7.44 -31.85 28.32
CA HIS A 645 -6.65 -32.46 29.39
C HIS A 645 -6.48 -33.96 29.17
N LYS A 646 -5.29 -34.45 29.48
CA LYS A 646 -4.97 -35.88 29.49
C LYS A 646 -5.16 -36.45 30.90
N VAL A 647 -5.88 -37.56 31.01
CA VAL A 647 -6.09 -38.30 32.26
C VAL A 647 -5.79 -39.78 32.11
N LEU A 648 -5.45 -40.43 33.22
CA LEU A 648 -5.15 -41.85 33.28
C LEU A 648 -6.18 -42.56 34.17
N ALA A 649 -6.95 -43.49 33.59
CA ALA A 649 -7.78 -44.43 34.33
C ALA A 649 -6.96 -45.68 34.66
N GLN A 650 -6.91 -46.08 35.92
CA GLN A 650 -6.20 -47.28 36.39
C GLN A 650 -7.13 -48.47 36.60
#